data_AF-A0A210Q160-F1
#
_entry.id   AF-A0A210Q160-F1
#
_cell.length_a   1.000
_cell.length_b   1.000
_cell.length_c   1.000
_cell.angle_alpha   90.00
_cell.angle_beta   90.00
_cell.angle_gamma   90.00
#
_symmetry.space_group_name_H-M   'P 1'
#
loop_
_entity.id
_entity.type
_entity.pdbx_description
1 polymer ?
#
loop_
_entity_poly.entity_id
_entity_poly.type
_entity_poly.pdbx_seq_one_letter_code
_entity_poly.pdbx_strand_id
1 'polypeptide(L)'
;MSLVIDRKHWIQPYGPSSSFKPYDEEEDHISAIMNKAQAVGWYGVLSLLLLKGYNVLSKSTNDIPTTTIQWSTRLGPVLGLNVTSDNGSSFQFKGIPFAKPPIGDLRFRKPEVPNAWSGILNCTTYMDACMQSGTHVSEDCLYLNVFVPNSLDASAKRAVMVWIHGGSFISGSGSGTDGSALALHGDVIVVTINYRLNIFGFFTTGDNSATGNYGLWDQMLALQWVKNNIGDFGGDTTRITIIGESAGGASVGMLAIIPQNRGLFQRVIAESGSCVGPRDSGVESMKVFARVVNELGCSSNSSVSTVTCLRRQSAGQLGIAFYTAFIHVQNASFTILSALGPTIDGELFIKDFEAILTDHNSDAMKFFRDLDLLTGLNSAESGLFYFDLLRHQKVFPKFNFTVAILANIPYNNVIPTLVRQLYDNCDAIFTSIADKYVEPVTSGDAEDQTSSVSNLYADVNYNSPAFRSLDAHIGASTKTYQYLFSHEPRWGLVRPRPLWLHGANHADELPFVFGLNEFYPSNILKDDDELAISRRVMTYWTNFAKSGNPNGNDSDLLEWPQYTLPNKSFLNISVTDSVGHALWADRMEFWNKDVPSQLRRCRATSGVSSLMTIDMLISVTLKKDLSAQSLTSSYKHGVSEKTLKHCLLLELIIRISLTMESVQYIGMIFVMVHSMTATNTHPDGVITTTYGAIQGKVVTVRNESVYQFLKVPFAKPPLGNLRFQKPERPDSWNGTRNAVHYGPPCMQRLLTRYKNILEDSTVSEDCLYLNVYVPGRIDVNANLSVMVYIHGGGYKTKTASLFDGSFLAQSGNVIVIIPNYRLGFFGFLSTEDEAAKGNYGLWDQIFCLRWVQENIKFFGGNPAKVTMFGHSAGGYSIGLLLLSAETKDLFRRAIPMSGFGLSPRAITHKPRMATIRLATKLGCIPTGWDSTDMSILTDCMRNKTAHELLDGQNKIVAEDSSSPHFIMRPAPVIDKEILMDTPHRIMYNPDSDGSRRYVSADYMTGTNSADGGLIRSYLKVIQTRYNFTLSDGAPTIALCDSIAPALARDYYASSVRIANAICASYTSDGTLADQARRLVNLFGDMMYDSRTVQTLRRHILGNPRSFQFILSHKSSFVTTPGLPPWLTGAYHGDELAYIFGQASHNFSSSERDLSAAMMTYLTNFAKFGNPNGDNSTSTSLPVWPQFEQEQEQYMDFDLNLTIRDHLHRNMVKFWLETVPALNKTGDGAVSMATMSRPLLWSQLLSCFVLVLNLKI
;
A
#
# COMPACT_ATOMS: atom_id res chain seq x y z
N MET A 1 -56.84 -12.03 -23.18
CA MET A 1 -57.12 -12.19 -21.74
C MET A 1 -56.14 -11.27 -21.01
N SER A 2 -56.52 -10.15 -20.38
CA SER A 2 -57.43 -9.92 -19.23
C SER A 2 -56.83 -10.45 -17.91
N LEU A 3 -56.57 -9.68 -16.85
CA LEU A 3 -56.79 -8.23 -16.52
C LEU A 3 -55.45 -7.62 -16.03
N VAL A 4 -55.10 -6.33 -16.04
CA VAL A 4 -55.77 -5.00 -15.90
C VAL A 4 -56.02 -4.54 -14.45
N ILE A 5 -55.24 -3.52 -14.00
CA ILE A 5 -55.41 -2.45 -12.98
C ILE A 5 -53.98 -1.95 -12.63
N ASP A 6 -53.48 -0.76 -13.00
CA ASP A 6 -53.82 0.66 -12.64
C ASP A 6 -53.38 0.99 -11.18
N ARG A 7 -52.58 2.02 -10.80
CA ARG A 7 -52.26 3.41 -11.27
C ARG A 7 -50.74 3.73 -11.05
N LYS A 8 -50.05 4.78 -11.53
CA LYS A 8 -50.23 6.27 -11.61
C LYS A 8 -50.37 6.98 -10.24
N HIS A 9 -49.79 8.15 -9.93
CA HIS A 9 -48.87 9.07 -10.63
C HIS A 9 -48.17 10.03 -9.62
N TRP A 10 -46.94 10.49 -9.92
CA TRP A 10 -46.31 11.81 -9.65
C TRP A 10 -46.40 12.52 -8.27
N ILE A 11 -45.25 13.03 -7.78
CA ILE A 11 -45.02 14.46 -7.46
C ILE A 11 -43.51 14.75 -7.25
N GLN A 12 -43.07 15.97 -7.62
CA GLN A 12 -41.75 16.60 -7.38
C GLN A 12 -42.00 17.92 -6.58
N PRO A 13 -41.00 18.68 -6.08
CA PRO A 13 -39.53 18.59 -6.25
C PRO A 13 -38.74 18.66 -4.91
N TYR A 14 -37.41 18.68 -4.97
CA TYR A 14 -36.53 19.77 -4.43
C TYR A 14 -35.04 19.34 -4.48
N GLY A 15 -34.16 20.28 -4.80
CA GLY A 15 -32.70 20.24 -4.55
C GLY A 15 -32.29 21.54 -3.82
N PRO A 16 -31.01 22.03 -3.87
CA PRO A 16 -29.85 21.58 -4.65
C PRO A 16 -28.91 20.68 -3.79
N SER A 17 -27.62 20.89 -3.41
CA SER A 17 -26.57 21.94 -3.58
C SER A 17 -25.19 21.36 -3.19
N SER A 18 -24.21 21.24 -4.09
CA SER A 18 -23.12 22.21 -4.41
C SER A 18 -21.90 22.15 -3.45
N SER A 19 -20.70 21.70 -3.86
CA SER A 19 -19.60 22.47 -4.53
C SER A 19 -18.57 23.08 -3.54
N PHE A 20 -17.25 23.21 -3.79
CA PHE A 20 -16.62 23.78 -5.00
C PHE A 20 -15.07 23.57 -5.09
N LYS A 21 -14.52 24.14 -6.18
CA LYS A 21 -13.13 24.58 -6.54
C LYS A 21 -12.97 26.14 -6.42
N PRO A 22 -11.89 26.86 -6.82
CA PRO A 22 -10.62 26.48 -7.48
C PRO A 22 -9.42 26.08 -6.59
N TYR A 23 -8.42 26.96 -6.30
CA TYR A 23 -6.93 26.80 -6.36
C TYR A 23 -6.20 26.78 -4.97
N ASP A 24 -4.87 26.94 -4.74
CA ASP A 24 -3.66 27.24 -5.55
C ASP A 24 -2.35 26.60 -5.00
N GLU A 25 -1.28 26.50 -5.79
CA GLU A 25 0.10 26.07 -5.36
C GLU A 25 0.89 27.25 -4.66
N GLU A 26 2.08 27.18 -4.02
CA GLU A 26 3.16 26.19 -3.74
C GLU A 26 4.00 26.64 -2.49
N GLU A 27 4.75 25.75 -1.80
CA GLU A 27 6.09 26.05 -1.18
C GLU A 27 6.82 24.74 -0.77
N ASP A 28 7.68 24.22 -1.65
CA ASP A 28 8.60 23.10 -1.36
C ASP A 28 10.06 23.60 -1.20
N HIS A 29 10.81 23.00 -0.26
CA HIS A 29 12.26 22.69 -0.32
C HIS A 29 12.91 22.48 1.06
N ILE A 30 12.43 23.11 2.13
CA ILE A 30 13.16 23.13 3.43
C ILE A 30 12.67 22.03 4.39
N SER A 31 13.01 20.78 4.05
CA SER A 31 13.55 19.80 5.02
C SER A 31 14.31 18.62 4.37
N ALA A 32 14.75 18.76 3.12
CA ALA A 32 15.73 17.85 2.52
C ALA A 32 17.11 17.86 3.23
N ILE A 33 17.23 18.53 4.38
CA ILE A 33 18.45 18.73 5.17
C ILE A 33 18.72 17.57 6.14
N MET A 34 17.71 16.83 6.61
CA MET A 34 17.90 15.68 7.54
C MET A 34 18.12 14.34 6.82
N ASN A 35 18.65 14.52 5.61
CA ASN A 35 19.33 13.61 4.72
C ASN A 35 20.36 12.67 5.38
N LYS A 36 20.76 11.64 4.62
CA LYS A 36 22.06 10.95 4.69
C LYS A 36 22.40 10.20 5.98
N ALA A 37 21.41 9.45 6.46
CA ALA A 37 21.61 8.37 7.41
C ALA A 37 20.50 7.32 7.11
N GLN A 38 20.73 6.12 6.57
CA GLN A 38 21.95 5.35 6.22
C GLN A 38 22.73 4.76 7.40
N ALA A 39 22.78 3.41 7.47
CA ALA A 39 23.44 2.65 8.54
C ALA A 39 24.97 2.91 8.60
N VAL A 40 25.64 3.08 9.76
CA VAL A 40 25.21 2.97 11.17
C VAL A 40 23.90 3.71 11.45
N GLY A 41 22.90 2.98 11.94
CA GLY A 41 21.88 3.59 12.78
C GLY A 41 20.42 3.65 12.34
N TRP A 42 19.70 2.64 11.82
CA TRP A 42 18.34 2.90 11.24
C TRP A 42 17.20 1.89 11.57
N TYR A 43 16.55 1.95 12.77
CA TYR A 43 15.27 1.28 13.15
C TYR A 43 14.18 2.14 13.83
N GLY A 44 14.48 3.29 14.44
CA GLY A 44 13.44 4.29 14.75
C GLY A 44 12.69 4.83 13.52
N VAL A 45 13.18 4.45 12.34
CA VAL A 45 12.75 4.86 11.01
C VAL A 45 11.28 4.63 10.76
N LEU A 46 10.86 3.36 10.75
CA LEU A 46 9.61 2.95 10.13
C LEU A 46 8.44 3.56 10.88
N SER A 47 8.51 3.45 12.19
CA SER A 47 7.49 3.98 13.09
C SER A 47 7.38 5.51 12.92
N LEU A 48 8.48 6.25 12.77
CA LEU A 48 8.45 7.71 12.66
C LEU A 48 8.06 8.20 11.26
N LEU A 49 8.36 7.46 10.19
CA LEU A 49 7.89 7.76 8.85
C LEU A 49 6.36 7.71 8.70
N LEU A 50 5.66 6.96 9.57
CA LEU A 50 4.18 6.87 9.54
C LEU A 50 3.47 8.20 9.80
N LEU A 51 4.13 9.17 10.45
CA LEU A 51 3.49 10.40 10.92
C LEU A 51 4.17 11.67 10.36
N LYS A 52 4.73 11.57 9.14
CA LYS A 52 5.40 12.71 8.47
C LYS A 52 5.29 12.77 6.94
N GLY A 53 4.48 11.92 6.31
CA GLY A 53 4.18 12.03 4.86
C GLY A 53 3.13 13.08 4.50
N TYR A 54 2.99 14.16 5.29
CA TYR A 54 1.77 14.99 5.32
C TYR A 54 1.97 16.51 5.38
N ASN A 55 3.21 17.00 5.30
CA ASN A 55 3.50 18.43 5.20
C ASN A 55 4.65 18.66 4.22
N VAL A 56 4.56 19.75 3.44
CA VAL A 56 5.45 20.10 2.32
C VAL A 56 5.36 19.14 1.13
N LEU A 57 4.20 19.18 0.45
CA LEU A 57 4.20 19.62 -0.95
C LEU A 57 2.82 20.22 -1.28
N SER A 58 2.80 21.55 -1.45
CA SER A 58 1.76 22.39 -2.10
C SER A 58 0.27 22.23 -1.69
N LYS A 59 -0.43 23.36 -1.48
CA LYS A 59 -1.87 23.44 -1.75
C LYS A 59 -2.13 23.24 -3.26
N SER A 60 -3.38 23.33 -3.71
CA SER A 60 -3.85 22.80 -4.99
C SER A 60 -5.38 22.79 -4.99
N THR A 61 -5.98 22.40 -6.11
CA THR A 61 -7.36 22.81 -6.36
C THR A 61 -8.41 22.01 -5.59
N ASN A 62 -8.90 22.56 -4.48
CA ASN A 62 -10.34 22.72 -4.19
C ASN A 62 -10.42 23.85 -3.14
N ASP A 63 -10.96 25.03 -3.48
CA ASP A 63 -11.08 26.18 -2.56
C ASP A 63 -12.12 25.93 -1.46
N ILE A 64 -11.70 25.13 -0.47
CA ILE A 64 -12.21 25.12 0.90
C ILE A 64 -11.87 26.51 1.47
N PRO A 65 -12.83 27.46 1.62
CA PRO A 65 -12.49 28.87 1.83
C PRO A 65 -11.64 29.04 3.09
N THR A 66 -10.37 29.38 2.87
CA THR A 66 -9.33 29.41 3.90
C THR A 66 -8.96 30.86 4.19
N THR A 67 -9.42 31.40 5.32
CA THR A 67 -9.02 32.75 5.76
C THR A 67 -8.07 32.67 6.94
N THR A 68 -6.99 33.46 6.94
CA THR A 68 -6.18 33.62 8.15
C THR A 68 -6.98 34.33 9.22
N ILE A 69 -6.78 33.96 10.49
CA ILE A 69 -7.48 34.54 11.62
C ILE A 69 -6.53 34.80 12.77
N GLN A 70 -6.47 36.05 13.23
CA GLN A 70 -5.74 36.40 14.45
C GLN A 70 -6.65 36.14 15.66
N TRP A 71 -6.17 35.34 16.61
CA TRP A 71 -6.87 35.04 17.86
C TRP A 71 -5.98 35.40 19.06
N SER A 72 -6.58 35.89 20.15
CA SER A 72 -5.84 36.32 21.33
C SER A 72 -5.86 35.25 22.42
N THR A 73 -4.69 34.77 22.84
CA THR A 73 -4.54 33.84 23.98
C THR A 73 -3.78 34.49 25.14
N ARG A 74 -3.86 33.90 26.33
CA ARG A 74 -3.11 34.32 27.52
C ARG A 74 -1.58 34.23 27.40
N LEU A 75 -1.07 33.47 26.42
CA LEU A 75 0.37 33.35 26.12
C LEU A 75 0.83 34.33 25.03
N GLY A 76 -0.10 35.07 24.43
CA GLY A 76 0.12 35.98 23.30
C GLY A 76 -0.89 35.72 22.16
N PRO A 77 -1.02 36.63 21.19
CA PRO A 77 -1.85 36.40 20.01
C PRO A 77 -1.24 35.34 19.08
N VAL A 78 -2.11 34.60 18.40
CA VAL A 78 -1.77 33.56 17.42
C VAL A 78 -2.43 33.87 16.07
N LEU A 79 -1.83 33.41 14.97
CA LEU A 79 -2.41 33.46 13.62
C LEU A 79 -2.77 32.03 13.19
N GLY A 80 -4.05 31.68 13.20
CA GLY A 80 -4.55 30.39 12.73
C GLY A 80 -5.17 30.48 11.34
N LEU A 81 -5.74 29.35 10.89
CA LEU A 81 -6.57 29.25 9.70
C LEU A 81 -8.03 28.99 10.09
N ASN A 82 -8.96 29.72 9.51
CA ASN A 82 -10.36 29.28 9.40
C ASN A 82 -10.50 28.51 8.08
N VAL A 83 -10.89 27.24 8.15
CA VAL A 83 -11.02 26.30 7.04
C VAL A 83 -12.48 25.92 6.91
N THR A 84 -13.20 26.46 5.92
CA THR A 84 -14.65 26.27 5.80
C THR A 84 -15.01 25.15 4.83
N SER A 85 -15.71 24.14 5.31
CA SER A 85 -16.13 22.94 4.56
C SER A 85 -17.65 22.80 4.55
N ASP A 86 -18.17 21.85 3.77
CA ASP A 86 -19.59 21.48 3.74
C ASP A 86 -20.10 21.01 5.12
N ASN A 87 -19.19 20.50 5.97
CA ASN A 87 -19.43 20.08 7.36
C ASN A 87 -19.28 21.23 8.38
N GLY A 88 -19.04 22.47 7.93
CA GLY A 88 -18.83 23.65 8.77
C GLY A 88 -17.39 24.20 8.77
N SER A 89 -17.17 25.25 9.55
CA SER A 89 -15.90 25.94 9.69
C SER A 89 -15.03 25.37 10.81
N SER A 90 -13.82 24.92 10.47
CA SER A 90 -12.80 24.46 11.41
C SER A 90 -11.72 25.53 11.58
N PHE A 91 -11.52 26.00 12.81
CA PHE A 91 -10.45 26.92 13.16
C PHE A 91 -9.24 26.13 13.66
N GLN A 92 -8.14 26.25 12.95
CA GLN A 92 -6.96 25.40 13.09
C GLN A 92 -5.75 26.26 13.51
N PHE A 93 -5.13 25.91 14.64
CA PHE A 93 -3.90 26.52 15.14
C PHE A 93 -2.86 25.43 15.27
N LYS A 94 -1.98 25.33 14.28
CA LYS A 94 -0.96 24.30 14.14
C LYS A 94 0.38 24.87 14.64
N GLY A 95 1.15 24.10 15.41
CA GLY A 95 2.47 24.56 15.88
C GLY A 95 2.51 25.47 17.11
N ILE A 96 1.60 25.34 18.08
CA ILE A 96 1.70 26.09 19.36
C ILE A 96 2.71 25.39 20.29
N PRO A 97 3.74 26.07 20.83
CA PRO A 97 4.70 25.45 21.74
C PRO A 97 4.06 25.18 23.11
N PHE A 98 4.20 23.95 23.61
CA PHE A 98 3.81 23.60 24.99
C PHE A 98 5.01 23.41 25.93
N ALA A 99 6.23 23.32 25.39
CA ALA A 99 7.48 23.26 26.13
C ALA A 99 8.56 24.15 25.48
N LYS A 100 9.67 24.36 26.20
CA LYS A 100 10.92 24.86 25.62
C LYS A 100 11.56 23.78 24.72
N PRO A 101 12.36 24.17 23.71
CA PRO A 101 13.10 23.23 22.87
C PRO A 101 14.02 22.33 23.72
N PRO A 102 13.89 20.99 23.69
CA PRO A 102 14.68 20.06 24.51
C PRO A 102 16.11 19.83 23.99
N ILE A 103 16.77 20.90 23.53
CA ILE A 103 18.10 20.91 22.90
C ILE A 103 19.24 21.08 23.92
N GLY A 104 20.44 20.65 23.53
CA GLY A 104 21.67 20.89 24.29
C GLY A 104 21.60 20.34 25.72
N ASP A 105 21.64 21.23 26.71
CA ASP A 105 21.51 20.85 28.12
C ASP A 105 20.15 20.23 28.47
N LEU A 106 19.07 20.61 27.78
CA LEU A 106 17.72 20.09 27.99
C LEU A 106 17.50 18.71 27.37
N ARG A 107 18.43 18.22 26.53
CA ARG A 107 18.43 16.83 26.06
C ARG A 107 18.61 15.91 27.26
N PHE A 108 17.80 14.85 27.36
CA PHE A 108 17.72 13.97 28.55
C PHE A 108 17.44 14.76 29.86
N ARG A 109 16.52 15.72 29.80
CA ARG A 109 15.86 16.33 30.97
C ARG A 109 14.35 16.35 30.76
N LYS A 110 13.61 16.52 31.86
CA LYS A 110 12.18 16.88 31.81
C LYS A 110 11.99 18.16 30.98
N PRO A 111 10.86 18.31 30.27
CA PRO A 111 10.56 19.53 29.54
C PRO A 111 10.32 20.70 30.50
N GLU A 112 10.51 21.92 30.02
CA GLU A 112 10.24 23.14 30.78
C GLU A 112 9.11 23.94 30.11
N VAL A 113 8.29 24.64 30.91
CA VAL A 113 7.24 25.54 30.42
C VAL A 113 7.84 26.61 29.48
N PRO A 114 7.27 26.88 28.30
CA PRO A 114 7.76 27.90 27.38
C PRO A 114 7.48 29.31 27.93
N ASN A 115 8.25 30.28 27.47
CA ASN A 115 7.92 31.68 27.73
C ASN A 115 6.68 32.09 26.90
N ALA A 116 5.88 33.03 27.41
CA ALA A 116 4.91 33.75 26.57
C ALA A 116 5.63 34.44 25.41
N TRP A 117 5.02 34.45 24.22
CA TRP A 117 5.63 35.00 23.02
C TRP A 117 5.30 36.48 22.82
N SER A 118 6.24 37.22 22.24
CA SER A 118 6.06 38.62 21.84
C SER A 118 5.63 38.72 20.38
N GLY A 119 4.68 39.60 20.09
CA GLY A 119 4.05 39.68 18.77
C GLY A 119 3.06 38.54 18.52
N ILE A 120 2.77 38.27 17.25
CA ILE A 120 1.81 37.23 16.83
C ILE A 120 2.59 35.96 16.47
N LEU A 121 2.30 34.85 17.15
CA LEU A 121 2.85 33.55 16.78
C LEU A 121 2.13 33.01 15.54
N ASN A 122 2.87 32.73 14.46
CA ASN A 122 2.29 32.09 13.29
C ASN A 122 1.95 30.63 13.60
N CYS A 123 0.67 30.26 13.46
CA CYS A 123 0.14 28.93 13.74
C CYS A 123 -0.65 28.36 12.54
N THR A 124 -0.29 28.73 11.31
CA THR A 124 -0.98 28.26 10.09
C THR A 124 -0.45 26.94 9.55
N THR A 125 0.76 26.53 9.95
CA THR A 125 1.45 25.32 9.50
C THR A 125 1.82 24.41 10.68
N TYR A 126 1.98 23.11 10.41
CA TYR A 126 2.47 22.17 11.42
C TYR A 126 3.99 22.34 11.63
N MET A 127 4.44 22.18 12.89
CA MET A 127 5.86 22.17 13.24
C MET A 127 6.46 20.76 13.18
N ASP A 128 7.78 20.69 13.06
CA ASP A 128 8.55 19.43 12.97
C ASP A 128 8.27 18.51 14.16
N ALA A 129 7.92 17.25 13.87
CA ALA A 129 7.88 16.22 14.91
C ALA A 129 9.28 15.82 15.37
N CYS A 130 9.33 15.23 16.57
CA CYS A 130 10.57 14.94 17.27
C CYS A 130 11.54 14.00 16.54
N MET A 131 12.81 14.08 16.93
CA MET A 131 13.96 13.53 16.21
C MET A 131 13.76 12.14 15.62
N GLN A 132 13.71 12.13 14.28
CA GLN A 132 13.33 10.97 13.51
C GLN A 132 14.11 10.70 12.23
N SER A 133 13.82 9.56 11.61
CA SER A 133 13.93 9.44 10.15
C SER A 133 12.73 10.04 9.45
N GLY A 134 12.97 10.48 8.23
CA GLY A 134 12.11 11.40 7.51
C GLY A 134 12.84 12.73 7.32
N THR A 135 12.20 13.66 6.65
CA THR A 135 12.78 14.97 6.29
C THR A 135 12.53 16.02 7.37
N HIS A 136 11.26 16.31 7.70
CA HIS A 136 10.81 17.45 8.53
C HIS A 136 10.97 17.20 10.05
N VAL A 137 12.18 16.94 10.54
CA VAL A 137 12.44 16.48 11.92
C VAL A 137 13.14 17.53 12.76
N SER A 138 13.01 17.46 14.09
CA SER A 138 13.74 18.38 14.96
C SER A 138 13.91 17.83 16.38
N GLU A 139 14.88 18.37 17.12
CA GLU A 139 14.84 18.32 18.58
C GLU A 139 13.91 19.41 19.13
N ASP A 140 13.84 20.57 18.47
CA ASP A 140 12.83 21.59 18.75
C ASP A 140 11.50 21.18 18.13
N CYS A 141 10.74 20.38 18.89
CA CYS A 141 9.59 19.64 18.39
C CYS A 141 8.38 19.63 19.32
N LEU A 142 8.46 20.23 20.52
CA LEU A 142 7.45 20.11 21.57
C LEU A 142 6.30 21.11 21.38
N TYR A 143 5.61 20.89 20.27
CA TYR A 143 4.47 21.64 19.77
C TYR A 143 3.19 20.79 19.80
N LEU A 144 2.06 21.48 19.86
CA LEU A 144 0.72 20.91 19.70
C LEU A 144 -0.09 21.71 18.68
N ASN A 145 -1.16 21.08 18.19
CA ASN A 145 -2.12 21.69 17.26
C ASN A 145 -3.51 21.65 17.89
N VAL A 146 -4.30 22.71 17.69
CA VAL A 146 -5.66 22.87 18.24
C VAL A 146 -6.64 23.02 17.08
N PHE A 147 -7.71 22.22 17.09
CA PHE A 147 -8.79 22.24 16.11
C PHE A 147 -10.11 22.58 16.83
N VAL A 148 -10.68 23.74 16.52
CA VAL A 148 -11.93 24.25 17.11
C VAL A 148 -13.04 24.23 16.06
N PRO A 149 -14.22 23.66 16.34
CA PRO A 149 -15.32 23.60 15.38
C PRO A 149 -16.23 24.82 15.49
N ASN A 150 -16.90 25.14 14.38
CA ASN A 150 -18.05 26.05 14.23
C ASN A 150 -17.80 27.54 14.57
N SER A 151 -17.21 27.87 15.71
CA SER A 151 -16.98 29.24 16.17
C SER A 151 -15.82 29.36 17.16
N LEU A 152 -15.00 30.40 17.02
CA LEU A 152 -14.08 30.83 18.08
C LEU A 152 -14.84 31.64 19.12
N ASP A 153 -15.24 30.96 20.19
CA ASP A 153 -15.91 31.55 21.34
C ASP A 153 -15.37 30.93 22.63
N ALA A 154 -14.64 31.73 23.43
CA ALA A 154 -14.08 31.33 24.72
C ALA A 154 -15.15 30.91 25.77
N SER A 155 -16.41 31.28 25.53
CA SER A 155 -17.56 30.93 26.37
C SER A 155 -18.27 29.61 25.98
N ALA A 156 -17.96 29.02 24.82
CA ALA A 156 -18.66 27.85 24.29
C ALA A 156 -18.57 26.57 25.15
N LYS A 157 -17.52 26.44 25.99
CA LYS A 157 -17.26 25.28 26.88
C LYS A 157 -17.41 23.92 26.20
N ARG A 158 -16.82 23.77 25.02
CA ARG A 158 -16.76 22.48 24.29
C ARG A 158 -15.92 21.46 25.04
N ALA A 159 -16.31 20.19 25.01
CA ALA A 159 -15.46 19.12 25.54
C ALA A 159 -14.15 19.03 24.75
N VAL A 160 -13.08 18.54 25.37
CA VAL A 160 -11.73 18.56 24.81
C VAL A 160 -11.18 17.14 24.72
N MET A 161 -10.61 16.78 23.57
CA MET A 161 -9.96 15.49 23.32
C MET A 161 -8.49 15.71 22.99
N VAL A 162 -7.57 15.09 23.72
CA VAL A 162 -6.12 15.25 23.54
C VAL A 162 -5.50 13.96 23.03
N TRP A 163 -5.08 13.99 21.75
CA TRP A 163 -4.47 12.89 21.01
C TRP A 163 -2.98 12.75 21.28
N ILE A 164 -2.63 11.56 21.79
CA ILE A 164 -1.27 11.06 21.96
C ILE A 164 -1.08 9.92 20.96
N HIS A 165 -0.30 10.18 19.91
CA HIS A 165 -0.13 9.24 18.80
C HIS A 165 0.53 7.91 19.20
N GLY A 166 0.23 6.85 18.46
CA GLY A 166 0.94 5.58 18.53
C GLY A 166 2.34 5.63 17.92
N GLY A 167 2.98 4.45 17.81
CA GLY A 167 4.35 4.35 17.28
C GLY A 167 5.37 3.53 18.06
N SER A 168 4.93 2.63 18.96
CA SER A 168 5.83 1.79 19.78
C SER A 168 6.84 2.56 20.68
N PHE A 169 6.61 3.84 21.01
CA PHE A 169 7.56 4.79 21.68
C PHE A 169 8.83 5.12 20.89
N ILE A 170 9.10 4.30 19.90
CA ILE A 170 10.01 4.48 18.80
C ILE A 170 9.56 5.70 17.98
N SER A 171 8.26 6.04 17.93
CA SER A 171 7.74 7.14 17.10
C SER A 171 6.46 7.92 17.43
N GLY A 172 6.33 9.05 16.72
CA GLY A 172 5.17 9.55 15.98
C GLY A 172 5.21 11.07 15.76
N SER A 173 4.04 11.69 15.53
CA SER A 173 3.84 13.14 15.42
C SER A 173 2.39 13.51 15.71
N GLY A 174 2.14 14.67 16.30
CA GLY A 174 0.83 15.32 16.32
C GLY A 174 0.42 15.93 14.96
N SER A 175 1.31 15.95 13.96
CA SER A 175 1.03 16.50 12.62
C SER A 175 0.55 15.49 11.57
N GLY A 176 0.68 14.18 11.85
CA GLY A 176 0.18 13.10 10.97
C GLY A 176 -1.25 12.66 11.30
N THR A 177 -2.03 13.50 11.97
CA THR A 177 -3.44 13.30 12.32
C THR A 177 -4.11 14.67 12.32
N ASP A 178 -5.09 14.89 11.45
CA ASP A 178 -5.87 16.13 11.47
C ASP A 178 -7.09 15.95 12.37
N GLY A 179 -7.28 16.84 13.35
CA GLY A 179 -8.37 16.75 14.33
C GLY A 179 -9.67 17.42 13.88
N SER A 180 -9.70 18.06 12.71
CA SER A 180 -10.80 18.95 12.31
C SER A 180 -12.14 18.26 12.11
N ALA A 181 -12.17 17.04 11.58
CA ALA A 181 -13.40 16.32 11.31
C ALA A 181 -14.05 15.75 12.58
N LEU A 182 -13.26 15.09 13.44
CA LEU A 182 -13.69 14.71 14.79
C LEU A 182 -14.17 15.93 15.61
N ALA A 183 -13.49 17.07 15.47
CA ALA A 183 -13.92 18.32 16.11
C ALA A 183 -15.29 18.79 15.58
N LEU A 184 -15.47 18.87 14.25
CA LEU A 184 -16.71 19.32 13.60
C LEU A 184 -17.90 18.40 13.90
N HIS A 185 -17.74 17.09 13.67
CA HIS A 185 -18.76 16.07 13.94
C HIS A 185 -19.14 16.03 15.43
N GLY A 186 -18.17 16.22 16.31
CA GLY A 186 -18.39 16.21 17.75
C GLY A 186 -18.94 17.51 18.37
N ASP A 187 -18.76 18.66 17.74
CA ASP A 187 -18.65 19.96 18.43
C ASP A 187 -17.71 19.89 19.67
N VAL A 188 -16.55 19.27 19.48
CA VAL A 188 -15.48 19.13 20.49
C VAL A 188 -14.22 19.84 20.02
N ILE A 189 -13.34 20.23 20.94
CA ILE A 189 -12.00 20.70 20.57
C ILE A 189 -11.05 19.50 20.57
N VAL A 190 -10.38 19.27 19.45
CA VAL A 190 -9.32 18.26 19.35
C VAL A 190 -7.96 18.94 19.49
N VAL A 191 -7.07 18.33 20.27
CA VAL A 191 -5.68 18.77 20.44
C VAL A 191 -4.77 17.60 20.11
N THR A 192 -3.78 17.79 19.24
CA THR A 192 -2.81 16.75 18.83
C THR A 192 -1.42 17.16 19.27
N ILE A 193 -0.63 16.29 19.91
CA ILE A 193 0.66 16.65 20.50
C ILE A 193 1.84 15.88 19.89
N ASN A 194 2.99 16.53 19.76
CA ASN A 194 4.29 15.84 19.64
C ASN A 194 4.82 15.47 21.04
N TYR A 195 5.64 14.43 21.15
CA TYR A 195 6.46 14.16 22.34
C TYR A 195 7.81 13.53 21.96
N ARG A 196 8.83 13.54 22.84
CA ARG A 196 10.14 12.94 22.53
C ARG A 196 10.10 11.43 22.51
N LEU A 197 10.87 10.85 21.60
CA LEU A 197 10.74 9.47 21.14
C LEU A 197 12.10 8.81 20.97
N ASN A 198 12.11 7.48 20.77
CA ASN A 198 13.31 6.67 20.68
C ASN A 198 14.32 7.01 21.80
N ILE A 199 15.60 7.25 21.51
CA ILE A 199 16.60 7.60 22.53
C ILE A 199 16.33 8.97 23.16
N PHE A 200 15.82 9.95 22.41
CA PHE A 200 15.55 11.30 22.92
C PHE A 200 14.43 11.31 23.98
N GLY A 201 13.48 10.38 23.86
CA GLY A 201 12.36 10.23 24.79
C GLY A 201 12.60 9.26 25.94
N PHE A 202 13.40 8.21 25.74
CA PHE A 202 13.40 7.05 26.66
C PHE A 202 14.80 6.61 27.14
N PHE A 203 15.88 7.31 26.76
CA PHE A 203 17.22 7.01 27.27
C PHE A 203 17.30 7.13 28.79
N THR A 204 17.76 6.07 29.44
CA THR A 204 18.08 6.04 30.87
C THR A 204 19.47 5.47 31.11
N THR A 205 20.15 5.94 32.15
CA THR A 205 21.39 5.34 32.68
C THR A 205 21.12 4.29 33.76
N GLY A 206 19.85 4.10 34.17
CA GLY A 206 19.51 3.33 35.37
C GLY A 206 19.87 4.05 36.68
N ASP A 207 20.24 5.33 36.60
CA ASP A 207 20.55 6.19 37.74
C ASP A 207 20.10 7.65 37.48
N ASN A 208 20.30 8.52 38.46
CA ASN A 208 19.84 9.91 38.43
C ASN A 208 20.54 10.81 37.38
N SER A 209 21.51 10.29 36.60
CA SER A 209 22.19 11.07 35.54
C SER A 209 21.31 11.26 34.31
N ALA A 210 20.52 10.25 33.98
CA ALA A 210 19.38 10.30 33.06
C ALA A 210 18.36 9.24 33.51
N THR A 211 17.26 9.65 34.11
CA THR A 211 16.23 8.75 34.67
C THR A 211 15.40 8.02 33.60
N GLY A 212 15.19 8.64 32.43
CA GLY A 212 14.34 8.13 31.36
C GLY A 212 12.95 8.79 31.31
N ASN A 213 12.02 8.14 30.61
CA ASN A 213 10.61 8.52 30.49
C ASN A 213 10.31 9.98 30.06
N TYR A 214 11.27 10.69 29.46
CA TYR A 214 11.13 12.08 29.03
C TYR A 214 9.95 12.29 28.06
N GLY A 215 9.66 11.30 27.21
CA GLY A 215 8.47 11.33 26.35
C GLY A 215 7.14 11.35 27.11
N LEU A 216 7.04 10.69 28.26
CA LEU A 216 5.85 10.77 29.13
C LEU A 216 5.79 12.12 29.86
N TRP A 217 6.93 12.65 30.31
CA TRP A 217 7.00 14.00 30.90
C TRP A 217 6.58 15.09 29.90
N ASP A 218 6.89 14.93 28.61
CA ASP A 218 6.40 15.82 27.53
C ASP A 218 4.87 15.79 27.42
N GLN A 219 4.28 14.60 27.40
CA GLN A 219 2.82 14.44 27.38
C GLN A 219 2.15 15.07 28.62
N MET A 220 2.72 14.86 29.81
CA MET A 220 2.23 15.49 31.05
C MET A 220 2.26 17.01 30.98
N LEU A 221 3.33 17.60 30.43
CA LEU A 221 3.41 19.05 30.25
C LEU A 221 2.43 19.56 29.18
N ALA A 222 2.22 18.82 28.09
CA ALA A 222 1.21 19.16 27.09
C ALA A 222 -0.21 19.13 27.68
N LEU A 223 -0.53 18.15 28.54
CA LEU A 223 -1.80 18.09 29.26
C LEU A 223 -1.95 19.24 30.26
N GLN A 224 -0.86 19.62 30.95
CA GLN A 224 -0.83 20.80 31.80
C GLN A 224 -1.03 22.09 30.99
N TRP A 225 -0.50 22.17 29.76
CA TRP A 225 -0.77 23.28 28.83
C TRP A 225 -2.24 23.31 28.42
N VAL A 226 -2.83 22.17 28.02
CA VAL A 226 -4.26 22.10 27.64
C VAL A 226 -5.14 22.55 28.80
N LYS A 227 -4.91 22.01 30.00
CA LYS A 227 -5.64 22.38 31.23
C LYS A 227 -5.59 23.87 31.52
N ASN A 228 -4.47 24.54 31.21
CA ASN A 228 -4.24 25.93 31.54
C ASN A 228 -4.63 26.93 30.43
N ASN A 229 -4.69 26.50 29.16
CA ASN A 229 -4.82 27.41 28.01
C ASN A 229 -6.01 27.12 27.08
N ILE A 230 -6.54 25.90 27.03
CA ILE A 230 -7.58 25.53 26.03
C ILE A 230 -8.90 26.29 26.19
N GLY A 231 -9.14 26.87 27.38
CA GLY A 231 -10.27 27.76 27.63
C GLY A 231 -10.28 29.03 26.76
N ASP A 232 -9.11 29.50 26.31
CA ASP A 232 -9.02 30.66 25.40
C ASP A 232 -9.56 30.32 24.00
N PHE A 233 -9.60 29.03 23.64
CA PHE A 233 -10.13 28.50 22.39
C PHE A 233 -11.59 28.01 22.50
N GLY A 234 -12.24 28.22 23.66
CA GLY A 234 -13.60 27.75 23.94
C GLY A 234 -13.69 26.40 24.65
N GLY A 235 -12.56 25.81 25.04
CA GLY A 235 -12.51 24.51 25.69
C GLY A 235 -12.98 24.52 27.15
N ASP A 236 -13.67 23.45 27.54
CA ASP A 236 -14.02 23.18 28.92
C ASP A 236 -12.88 22.43 29.63
N THR A 237 -12.16 23.17 30.48
CA THR A 237 -11.06 22.62 31.28
C THR A 237 -11.52 21.62 32.35
N THR A 238 -12.83 21.38 32.50
CA THR A 238 -13.42 20.33 33.36
C THR A 238 -13.93 19.11 32.59
N ARG A 239 -13.82 19.11 31.24
CA ARG A 239 -14.20 18.00 30.37
C ARG A 239 -13.10 17.67 29.36
N ILE A 240 -11.91 17.39 29.88
CA ILE A 240 -10.74 16.94 29.11
C ILE A 240 -10.67 15.42 29.11
N THR A 241 -10.56 14.83 27.93
CA THR A 241 -10.40 13.41 27.66
C THR A 241 -9.06 13.19 26.98
N ILE A 242 -8.26 12.24 27.47
CA ILE A 242 -7.02 11.83 26.78
C ILE A 242 -7.30 10.59 25.93
N ILE A 243 -6.75 10.58 24.73
CA ILE A 243 -7.00 9.56 23.71
C ILE A 243 -5.67 9.17 23.04
N GLY A 244 -5.44 7.89 22.82
CA GLY A 244 -4.19 7.41 22.25
C GLY A 244 -4.23 5.93 21.85
N GLU A 245 -3.38 5.56 20.89
CA GLU A 245 -3.30 4.21 20.30
C GLU A 245 -1.92 3.59 20.43
N SER A 246 -1.80 2.25 20.49
CA SER A 246 -0.50 1.56 20.60
C SER A 246 0.31 2.06 21.80
N ALA A 247 1.49 2.65 21.56
CA ALA A 247 2.30 3.35 22.55
C ALA A 247 1.63 4.61 23.13
N GLY A 248 0.79 5.30 22.36
CA GLY A 248 -0.11 6.34 22.82
C GLY A 248 -1.23 5.79 23.71
N GLY A 249 -1.76 4.60 23.40
CA GLY A 249 -2.76 3.88 24.20
C GLY A 249 -2.19 3.42 25.54
N ALA A 250 -0.98 2.85 25.49
CA ALA A 250 -0.17 2.58 26.67
C ALA A 250 0.17 3.88 27.43
N SER A 251 0.51 4.97 26.72
CA SER A 251 0.77 6.28 27.34
C SER A 251 -0.43 6.81 28.11
N VAL A 252 -1.63 6.86 27.52
CA VAL A 252 -2.82 7.36 28.22
C VAL A 252 -3.21 6.46 29.40
N GLY A 253 -3.08 5.14 29.26
CA GLY A 253 -3.24 4.21 30.38
C GLY A 253 -2.20 4.44 31.50
N MET A 254 -0.94 4.72 31.16
CA MET A 254 0.12 5.03 32.12
C MET A 254 -0.11 6.40 32.80
N LEU A 255 -0.50 7.42 32.04
CA LEU A 255 -0.86 8.74 32.55
C LEU A 255 -2.04 8.65 33.53
N ALA A 256 -2.98 7.72 33.31
CA ALA A 256 -4.12 7.46 34.19
C ALA A 256 -3.79 6.73 35.50
N ILE A 257 -2.63 6.07 35.61
CA ILE A 257 -2.11 5.51 36.87
C ILE A 257 -1.06 6.39 37.56
N ILE A 258 -0.65 7.52 36.96
CA ILE A 258 0.26 8.51 37.57
C ILE A 258 -0.56 9.55 38.36
N PRO A 259 -0.56 9.55 39.72
CA PRO A 259 -1.44 10.44 40.51
C PRO A 259 -1.15 11.93 40.33
N GLN A 260 0.03 12.28 39.81
CA GLN A 260 0.46 13.64 39.53
C GLN A 260 -0.41 14.31 38.45
N ASN A 261 -1.10 13.52 37.62
CA ASN A 261 -2.03 14.00 36.60
C ASN A 261 -3.46 14.27 37.12
N ARG A 262 -3.72 14.08 38.42
CA ARG A 262 -5.05 14.20 39.03
C ARG A 262 -5.69 15.56 38.73
N GLY A 263 -6.77 15.53 37.96
CA GLY A 263 -7.54 16.71 37.58
C GLY A 263 -7.10 17.39 36.27
N LEU A 264 -6.00 16.95 35.63
CA LEU A 264 -5.64 17.42 34.27
C LEU A 264 -6.66 16.94 33.23
N PHE A 265 -7.11 15.70 33.36
CA PHE A 265 -8.18 15.08 32.56
C PHE A 265 -9.16 14.32 33.46
N GLN A 266 -10.30 13.96 32.88
CA GLN A 266 -11.42 13.28 33.56
C GLN A 266 -11.71 11.91 32.94
N ARG A 267 -11.22 11.65 31.73
CA ARG A 267 -11.55 10.48 30.92
C ARG A 267 -10.37 9.99 30.12
N VAL A 268 -10.37 8.69 29.82
CA VAL A 268 -9.33 7.99 29.07
C VAL A 268 -9.98 7.18 27.94
N ILE A 269 -9.45 7.31 26.73
CA ILE A 269 -9.73 6.45 25.59
C ILE A 269 -8.40 5.73 25.25
N ALA A 270 -8.27 4.47 25.66
CA ALA A 270 -7.05 3.67 25.47
C ALA A 270 -7.25 2.63 24.38
N GLU A 271 -6.72 2.90 23.19
CA GLU A 271 -6.92 2.13 21.97
C GLU A 271 -5.71 1.21 21.75
N SER A 272 -5.93 -0.09 21.54
CA SER A 272 -4.87 -1.06 21.21
C SER A 272 -3.66 -1.02 22.17
N GLY A 273 -3.86 -0.64 23.45
CA GLY A 273 -2.77 -0.26 24.34
C GLY A 273 -3.17 -0.26 25.83
N SER A 274 -2.17 -0.47 26.71
CA SER A 274 -2.39 -0.71 28.13
C SER A 274 -1.20 -0.27 28.99
N CYS A 275 -1.47 0.13 30.24
CA CYS A 275 -0.44 0.43 31.23
C CYS A 275 0.39 -0.79 31.67
N VAL A 276 -0.07 -2.03 31.42
CA VAL A 276 0.68 -3.27 31.62
C VAL A 276 1.12 -3.91 30.29
N GLY A 277 1.34 -3.08 29.26
CA GLY A 277 1.98 -3.47 27.99
C GLY A 277 3.37 -4.12 28.19
N PRO A 278 3.96 -4.70 27.12
CA PRO A 278 4.91 -5.83 27.22
C PRO A 278 5.98 -5.66 28.31
N ARG A 279 5.87 -6.52 29.33
CA ARG A 279 6.46 -6.43 30.68
C ARG A 279 7.95 -6.08 30.78
N ASP A 280 8.72 -6.36 29.73
CA ASP A 280 10.19 -6.43 29.78
C ASP A 280 10.88 -5.44 28.81
N SER A 281 10.12 -4.48 28.27
CA SER A 281 10.62 -3.48 27.32
C SER A 281 11.86 -2.71 27.82
N GLY A 282 11.99 -2.50 29.13
CA GLY A 282 13.17 -1.87 29.75
C GLY A 282 14.46 -2.70 29.65
N VAL A 283 14.40 -4.03 29.75
CA VAL A 283 15.61 -4.88 29.73
C VAL A 283 16.24 -4.92 28.34
N GLU A 284 15.44 -5.02 27.28
CA GLU A 284 15.94 -4.90 25.91
C GLU A 284 16.34 -3.45 25.56
N SER A 285 15.62 -2.44 26.07
CA SER A 285 15.99 -1.02 25.94
C SER A 285 17.41 -0.75 26.43
N MET A 286 17.79 -1.28 27.61
CA MET A 286 19.13 -1.10 28.16
C MET A 286 20.23 -1.73 27.29
N LYS A 287 19.96 -2.86 26.63
CA LYS A 287 20.91 -3.46 25.67
C LYS A 287 21.08 -2.60 24.42
N VAL A 288 19.99 -2.00 23.94
CA VAL A 288 20.04 -1.00 22.86
C VAL A 288 20.87 0.20 23.32
N PHE A 289 20.51 0.87 24.42
CA PHE A 289 21.21 2.05 24.94
C PHE A 289 22.71 1.83 25.20
N ALA A 290 23.09 0.70 25.81
CA ALA A 290 24.50 0.35 26.02
C ALA A 290 25.27 0.22 24.70
N ARG A 291 24.63 -0.32 23.64
CA ARG A 291 25.26 -0.45 22.32
C ARG A 291 25.39 0.90 21.61
N VAL A 292 24.48 1.86 21.83
CA VAL A 292 24.64 3.27 21.37
C VAL A 292 25.86 3.92 22.00
N VAL A 293 25.97 3.80 23.33
CA VAL A 293 27.05 4.40 24.11
C VAL A 293 28.41 3.89 23.62
N ASN A 294 28.50 2.60 23.30
CA ASN A 294 29.68 2.00 22.67
C ASN A 294 29.92 2.49 21.23
N GLU A 295 28.89 2.54 20.37
CA GLU A 295 29.03 2.97 18.96
C GLU A 295 29.45 4.43 18.80
N LEU A 296 29.05 5.31 19.73
CA LEU A 296 29.43 6.73 19.75
C LEU A 296 30.72 7.02 20.53
N GLY A 297 31.39 5.99 21.05
CA GLY A 297 32.59 6.15 21.89
C GLY A 297 32.35 6.90 23.20
N CYS A 298 31.10 6.93 23.68
CA CYS A 298 30.68 7.63 24.89
C CYS A 298 30.79 6.77 26.17
N SER A 299 31.24 5.53 26.06
CA SER A 299 31.41 4.60 27.19
C SER A 299 32.37 5.15 28.24
N SER A 300 31.88 5.30 29.48
CA SER A 300 32.63 5.88 30.59
C SER A 300 32.27 5.21 31.91
N ASN A 301 33.19 5.25 32.88
CA ASN A 301 32.98 4.76 34.24
C ASN A 301 32.06 5.69 35.08
N SER A 302 31.44 6.70 34.46
CA SER A 302 30.49 7.60 35.09
C SER A 302 29.35 7.92 34.14
N SER A 303 28.13 7.65 34.58
CA SER A 303 26.88 7.96 33.88
C SER A 303 26.76 9.45 33.53
N VAL A 304 27.25 10.35 34.39
CA VAL A 304 27.30 11.81 34.13
C VAL A 304 28.22 12.12 32.94
N SER A 305 29.38 11.47 32.85
CA SER A 305 30.29 11.60 31.70
C SER A 305 29.67 11.02 30.42
N THR A 306 29.00 9.88 30.50
CA THR A 306 28.26 9.25 29.38
C THR A 306 27.16 10.19 28.85
N VAL A 307 26.30 10.72 29.72
CA VAL A 307 25.25 11.69 29.37
C VAL A 307 25.85 12.98 28.79
N THR A 308 26.95 13.48 29.37
CA THR A 308 27.66 14.66 28.85
C THR A 308 28.23 14.42 27.46
N CYS A 309 28.72 13.20 27.16
CA CYS A 309 29.14 12.82 25.83
C CYS A 309 27.96 12.78 24.85
N LEU A 310 26.86 12.09 25.20
CA LEU A 310 25.66 12.00 24.35
C LEU A 310 24.97 13.36 24.11
N ARG A 311 25.07 14.32 25.04
CA ARG A 311 24.65 15.72 24.83
C ARG A 311 25.51 16.48 23.82
N ARG A 312 26.78 16.10 23.62
CA ARG A 312 27.70 16.71 22.64
C ARG A 312 27.61 16.11 21.24
N GLN A 313 27.02 14.93 21.09
CA GLN A 313 26.77 14.32 19.78
C GLN A 313 25.70 15.12 19.03
N SER A 314 25.78 15.18 17.70
CA SER A 314 24.69 15.76 16.90
C SER A 314 23.45 14.88 16.99
N ALA A 315 22.26 15.48 16.88
CA ALA A 315 21.01 14.73 16.91
C ALA A 315 20.94 13.69 15.77
N GLY A 316 21.51 14.01 14.59
CA GLY A 316 21.68 13.06 13.49
C GLY A 316 22.60 11.88 13.84
N GLN A 317 23.73 12.10 14.51
CA GLN A 317 24.62 11.01 14.96
C GLN A 317 24.04 10.15 16.10
N LEU A 318 23.19 10.73 16.93
CA LEU A 318 22.53 10.04 18.03
C LEU A 318 21.33 9.20 17.53
N GLY A 319 20.53 9.80 16.63
CA GLY A 319 19.51 9.12 15.82
C GLY A 319 20.10 8.13 14.81
N ILE A 320 21.39 8.24 14.49
CA ILE A 320 22.20 7.14 13.98
C ILE A 320 22.29 6.06 15.10
N ALA A 321 23.19 6.13 16.07
CA ALA A 321 23.61 4.92 16.79
C ALA A 321 22.48 4.15 17.54
N PHE A 322 21.46 4.80 18.14
CA PHE A 322 20.29 4.10 18.74
C PHE A 322 19.68 3.07 17.82
N TYR A 323 19.49 3.51 16.60
CA TYR A 323 18.68 2.86 15.63
C TYR A 323 19.44 1.65 15.02
N THR A 324 20.79 1.54 15.08
CA THR A 324 21.56 0.32 14.68
C THR A 324 21.77 -0.62 15.84
N ALA A 325 21.97 -0.07 17.05
CA ALA A 325 21.85 -0.86 18.26
C ALA A 325 20.53 -1.64 18.25
N PHE A 326 19.43 -0.99 17.89
CA PHE A 326 18.12 -1.62 17.69
C PHE A 326 18.07 -2.61 16.51
N ILE A 327 18.64 -2.32 15.31
CA ILE A 327 18.79 -3.33 14.23
C ILE A 327 19.38 -4.62 14.81
N HIS A 328 20.46 -4.47 15.57
CA HIS A 328 21.31 -5.58 15.97
C HIS A 328 20.69 -6.41 17.09
N VAL A 329 20.11 -5.78 18.11
CA VAL A 329 19.42 -6.47 19.21
C VAL A 329 18.23 -7.29 18.69
N GLN A 330 17.41 -6.72 17.81
CA GLN A 330 16.26 -7.46 17.24
C GLN A 330 16.68 -8.56 16.25
N ASN A 331 17.69 -8.36 15.40
CA ASN A 331 18.14 -9.43 14.51
C ASN A 331 18.94 -10.54 15.22
N ALA A 332 19.40 -10.30 16.46
CA ALA A 332 20.13 -11.28 17.27
C ALA A 332 19.20 -12.19 18.09
N SER A 333 17.87 -11.96 18.08
CA SER A 333 16.91 -12.75 18.85
C SER A 333 15.57 -12.89 18.14
N PHE A 334 15.03 -14.10 18.05
CA PHE A 334 13.69 -14.36 17.52
C PHE A 334 12.60 -14.01 18.57
N THR A 335 12.72 -12.83 19.17
CA THR A 335 11.83 -12.35 20.24
C THR A 335 10.57 -11.72 19.64
N ILE A 336 9.47 -11.86 20.37
CA ILE A 336 8.15 -11.30 20.04
C ILE A 336 7.77 -10.13 20.97
N LEU A 337 8.76 -9.55 21.65
CA LEU A 337 8.58 -8.48 22.63
C LEU A 337 9.14 -7.16 22.08
N SER A 338 8.48 -6.04 22.38
CA SER A 338 8.99 -4.72 22.01
C SER A 338 10.34 -4.44 22.70
N ALA A 339 11.33 -4.03 21.91
CA ALA A 339 12.67 -3.67 22.40
C ALA A 339 12.82 -2.20 22.82
N LEU A 340 11.71 -1.44 22.89
CA LEU A 340 11.65 -0.11 23.51
C LEU A 340 10.33 0.09 24.27
N GLY A 341 10.39 0.80 25.38
CA GLY A 341 9.24 1.29 26.13
C GLY A 341 9.65 2.09 27.37
N PRO A 342 8.68 2.61 28.14
CA PRO A 342 8.92 3.25 29.43
C PRO A 342 9.59 2.32 30.45
N THR A 343 10.39 2.90 31.35
CA THR A 343 11.16 2.17 32.37
C THR A 343 10.66 2.48 33.78
N ILE A 344 10.87 1.57 34.73
CA ILE A 344 10.72 1.87 36.16
C ILE A 344 11.84 2.85 36.53
N ASP A 345 11.48 4.12 36.75
CA ASP A 345 12.41 5.24 36.96
C ASP A 345 12.52 5.71 38.41
N GLY A 346 11.67 5.17 39.31
CA GLY A 346 11.61 5.56 40.71
C GLY A 346 10.88 6.88 40.97
N GLU A 347 10.27 7.52 39.96
CA GLU A 347 9.63 8.84 40.07
C GLU A 347 8.24 8.93 39.44
N LEU A 348 8.08 8.50 38.18
CA LEU A 348 6.77 8.23 37.59
C LEU A 348 6.29 6.83 37.99
N PHE A 349 7.20 5.85 37.97
CA PHE A 349 6.91 4.46 38.30
C PHE A 349 7.90 3.95 39.35
N ILE A 350 7.38 3.74 40.57
CA ILE A 350 8.14 3.27 41.75
C ILE A 350 8.05 1.75 41.91
N LYS A 351 6.96 1.14 41.39
CA LYS A 351 6.73 -0.30 41.32
C LYS A 351 6.58 -0.70 39.85
N ASP A 352 6.64 -2.00 39.58
CA ASP A 352 6.15 -2.53 38.31
C ASP A 352 4.64 -2.32 38.15
N PHE A 353 4.17 -2.31 36.89
CA PHE A 353 2.78 -2.01 36.56
C PHE A 353 1.77 -3.04 37.10
N GLU A 354 2.18 -4.30 37.33
CA GLU A 354 1.32 -5.35 37.90
C GLU A 354 1.08 -5.11 39.39
N ALA A 355 2.14 -4.77 40.13
CA ALA A 355 2.10 -4.37 41.53
C ALA A 355 1.42 -3.02 41.77
N ILE A 356 1.26 -2.19 40.73
CA ILE A 356 0.37 -1.03 40.75
C ILE A 356 -1.10 -1.50 40.62
N LEU A 357 -1.46 -2.24 39.57
CA LEU A 357 -2.86 -2.65 39.33
C LEU A 357 -3.46 -3.51 40.45
N THR A 358 -2.63 -4.35 41.08
CA THR A 358 -3.05 -5.22 42.19
C THR A 358 -3.09 -4.51 43.55
N ASP A 359 -2.41 -3.38 43.72
CA ASP A 359 -2.49 -2.54 44.91
C ASP A 359 -3.71 -1.62 44.83
N HIS A 360 -4.91 -2.20 45.01
CA HIS A 360 -6.21 -1.53 44.93
C HIS A 360 -6.38 -0.36 45.92
N ASN A 361 -5.51 -0.24 46.93
CA ASN A 361 -5.52 0.84 47.91
C ASN A 361 -4.48 1.94 47.59
N SER A 362 -3.59 1.74 46.61
CA SER A 362 -2.62 2.75 46.17
C SER A 362 -3.32 4.00 45.60
N ASP A 363 -2.70 5.17 45.74
CA ASP A 363 -3.26 6.41 45.17
C ASP A 363 -3.25 6.43 43.63
N ALA A 364 -2.40 5.58 43.02
CA ALA A 364 -2.44 5.24 41.59
C ALA A 364 -3.76 4.54 41.21
N MET A 365 -4.14 3.48 41.93
CA MET A 365 -5.40 2.78 41.67
C MET A 365 -6.63 3.57 42.10
N LYS A 366 -6.54 4.43 43.12
CA LYS A 366 -7.60 5.41 43.40
C LYS A 366 -7.77 6.35 42.21
N PHE A 367 -6.69 7.00 41.75
CA PHE A 367 -6.76 7.94 40.63
C PHE A 367 -7.26 7.30 39.33
N PHE A 368 -6.77 6.10 39.00
CA PHE A 368 -7.26 5.35 37.85
C PHE A 368 -8.78 5.10 37.94
N ARG A 369 -9.29 4.78 39.14
CA ARG A 369 -10.71 4.58 39.44
C ARG A 369 -11.51 5.87 39.74
N ASP A 370 -10.90 7.04 39.59
CA ASP A 370 -11.58 8.35 39.66
C ASP A 370 -11.93 8.88 38.24
N LEU A 371 -11.66 8.10 37.19
CA LEU A 371 -11.82 8.46 35.78
C LEU A 371 -12.95 7.65 35.12
N ASP A 372 -13.50 8.17 34.02
CA ASP A 372 -14.25 7.34 33.07
C ASP A 372 -13.24 6.67 32.10
N LEU A 373 -13.34 5.35 31.89
CA LEU A 373 -12.49 4.62 30.93
C LEU A 373 -13.31 4.05 29.76
N LEU A 374 -12.87 4.34 28.55
CA LEU A 374 -13.20 3.60 27.34
C LEU A 374 -11.90 2.98 26.84
N THR A 375 -11.92 1.69 26.54
CA THR A 375 -10.74 1.00 26.01
C THR A 375 -11.18 -0.10 25.06
N GLY A 376 -10.33 -0.45 24.12
CA GLY A 376 -10.62 -1.53 23.21
C GLY A 376 -9.41 -2.01 22.47
N LEU A 377 -9.66 -3.07 21.72
CA LEU A 377 -8.67 -3.81 20.96
C LEU A 377 -9.18 -3.95 19.53
N ASN A 378 -8.25 -3.99 18.60
CA ASN A 378 -8.49 -4.52 17.26
C ASN A 378 -8.53 -6.05 17.34
N SER A 379 -9.42 -6.71 16.61
CA SER A 379 -9.64 -8.17 16.79
C SER A 379 -8.45 -9.07 16.43
N ALA A 380 -7.42 -8.53 15.76
CA ALA A 380 -6.11 -9.14 15.59
C ALA A 380 -4.97 -8.12 15.63
N GLU A 381 -4.71 -7.59 16.83
CA GLU A 381 -3.52 -6.80 17.20
C GLU A 381 -2.17 -7.34 16.69
N SER A 382 -2.07 -8.64 16.42
CA SER A 382 -0.84 -9.33 16.04
C SER A 382 -0.27 -8.97 14.66
N GLY A 383 -0.81 -8.01 13.91
CA GLY A 383 -0.30 -7.70 12.58
C GLY A 383 1.08 -7.05 12.55
N LEU A 384 1.52 -6.47 13.68
CA LEU A 384 2.90 -6.04 13.86
C LEU A 384 3.89 -7.22 13.92
N PHE A 385 3.49 -8.37 14.50
CA PHE A 385 4.32 -9.60 14.57
C PHE A 385 4.87 -10.00 13.21
N TYR A 386 4.03 -9.82 12.21
CA TYR A 386 4.34 -10.21 10.86
C TYR A 386 5.44 -9.34 10.23
N PHE A 387 5.55 -8.06 10.60
CA PHE A 387 6.73 -7.29 10.25
C PHE A 387 7.99 -7.87 10.90
N ASP A 388 7.92 -8.35 12.15
CA ASP A 388 9.04 -9.01 12.85
C ASP A 388 9.46 -10.31 12.16
N LEU A 389 8.49 -11.15 11.75
CA LEU A 389 8.73 -12.39 10.99
C LEU A 389 9.38 -12.11 9.62
N LEU A 390 8.97 -11.04 8.94
CA LEU A 390 9.55 -10.67 7.64
C LEU A 390 11.01 -10.22 7.71
N ARG A 391 11.47 -9.67 8.83
CA ARG A 391 12.92 -9.41 9.04
C ARG A 391 13.70 -10.72 9.03
N HIS A 392 13.11 -11.78 9.60
CA HIS A 392 13.67 -13.12 9.68
C HIS A 392 13.46 -14.00 8.43
N GLN A 393 12.71 -13.54 7.42
CA GLN A 393 12.50 -14.24 6.14
C GLN A 393 13.80 -14.59 5.39
N LYS A 394 14.91 -13.90 5.69
CA LYS A 394 16.26 -14.22 5.19
C LYS A 394 16.94 -15.39 5.91
N VAL A 395 16.65 -15.58 7.19
CA VAL A 395 17.15 -16.70 8.02
C VAL A 395 16.39 -17.98 7.71
N PHE A 396 15.11 -17.83 7.37
CA PHE A 396 14.18 -18.93 7.08
C PHE A 396 13.71 -18.93 5.60
N PRO A 397 14.61 -18.93 4.59
CA PRO A 397 14.26 -18.71 3.18
C PRO A 397 13.48 -19.87 2.52
N LYS A 398 13.37 -21.02 3.19
CA LYS A 398 12.50 -22.15 2.79
C LYS A 398 11.08 -22.03 3.34
N PHE A 399 10.91 -21.27 4.42
CA PHE A 399 9.62 -21.02 5.04
C PHE A 399 9.08 -19.69 4.55
N ASN A 400 7.79 -19.52 4.74
CA ASN A 400 7.00 -18.50 4.11
C ASN A 400 6.05 -18.06 5.21
N PHE A 401 6.48 -17.09 6.03
CA PHE A 401 5.66 -16.60 7.16
C PHE A 401 4.34 -15.99 6.69
N THR A 402 4.41 -15.51 5.45
CA THR A 402 3.32 -15.15 4.58
C THR A 402 2.49 -16.33 4.04
N VAL A 403 2.75 -17.62 4.29
CA VAL A 403 1.85 -18.77 3.99
C VAL A 403 1.49 -19.53 5.29
N ALA A 404 2.43 -19.69 6.22
CA ALA A 404 2.19 -20.28 7.53
C ALA A 404 3.39 -20.02 8.45
N ILE A 405 3.16 -20.05 9.75
CA ILE A 405 4.20 -20.28 10.76
C ILE A 405 4.05 -21.74 11.18
N LEU A 406 4.81 -22.64 10.55
CA LEU A 406 4.78 -24.07 10.88
C LEU A 406 5.10 -24.29 12.37
N ALA A 407 4.43 -25.26 13.00
CA ALA A 407 4.52 -25.64 14.42
C ALA A 407 5.95 -25.71 15.00
N ASN A 408 6.93 -26.13 14.19
CA ASN A 408 8.32 -26.22 14.61
C ASN A 408 8.98 -24.84 14.83
N ILE A 409 8.46 -23.75 14.27
CA ILE A 409 8.99 -22.40 14.45
C ILE A 409 8.64 -21.82 15.82
N PRO A 410 7.37 -21.75 16.29
CA PRO A 410 7.06 -21.27 17.63
C PRO A 410 7.67 -22.18 18.70
N TYR A 411 7.56 -23.51 18.53
CA TYR A 411 8.03 -24.49 19.50
C TYR A 411 9.55 -24.42 19.75
N ASN A 412 10.37 -24.26 18.69
CA ASN A 412 11.83 -24.25 18.83
C ASN A 412 12.43 -22.83 18.95
N ASN A 413 11.69 -21.74 18.71
CA ASN A 413 12.25 -20.39 18.66
C ASN A 413 11.47 -19.38 19.53
N VAL A 414 10.16 -19.23 19.29
CA VAL A 414 9.33 -18.21 19.98
C VAL A 414 9.11 -18.56 21.44
N ILE A 415 8.52 -19.73 21.73
CA ILE A 415 8.12 -20.11 23.09
C ILE A 415 9.34 -20.29 24.00
N PRO A 416 10.47 -20.92 23.59
CA PRO A 416 11.68 -20.96 24.41
C PRO A 416 12.25 -19.56 24.69
N THR A 417 12.19 -18.64 23.72
CA THR A 417 12.66 -17.26 23.89
C THR A 417 11.76 -16.49 24.87
N LEU A 418 10.43 -16.61 24.71
CA LEU A 418 9.42 -16.00 25.58
C LEU A 418 9.53 -16.50 27.03
N VAL A 419 9.62 -17.82 27.23
CA VAL A 419 9.70 -18.45 28.57
C VAL A 419 11.03 -18.16 29.26
N ARG A 420 12.13 -18.03 28.49
CA ARG A 420 13.43 -17.56 28.98
C ARG A 420 13.43 -16.07 29.36
N GLN A 421 12.68 -15.22 28.66
CA GLN A 421 12.59 -13.78 28.95
C GLN A 421 11.62 -13.48 30.11
N LEU A 422 10.39 -13.99 30.08
CA LEU A 422 9.31 -13.56 30.99
C LEU A 422 8.99 -14.53 32.15
N TYR A 423 9.39 -15.79 32.05
CA TYR A 423 8.84 -16.88 32.90
C TYR A 423 9.92 -17.80 33.51
N ASP A 424 11.10 -17.24 33.76
CA ASP A 424 12.23 -17.87 34.48
C ASP A 424 12.71 -19.25 33.93
N ASN A 425 12.49 -19.53 32.64
CA ASN A 425 12.71 -20.86 32.03
C ASN A 425 11.83 -21.99 32.61
N CYS A 426 10.63 -21.70 33.14
CA CYS A 426 9.80 -22.76 33.73
C CYS A 426 9.21 -23.70 32.65
N ASP A 427 9.67 -24.95 32.63
CA ASP A 427 9.21 -26.00 31.70
C ASP A 427 7.70 -26.21 31.73
N ALA A 428 7.05 -26.11 32.91
CA ALA A 428 5.59 -26.25 33.01
C ALA A 428 4.83 -25.17 32.21
N ILE A 429 5.39 -23.96 32.13
CA ILE A 429 4.85 -22.85 31.35
C ILE A 429 5.21 -23.01 29.87
N PHE A 430 6.41 -23.51 29.54
CA PHE A 430 6.74 -23.92 28.16
C PHE A 430 5.72 -24.95 27.63
N THR A 431 5.52 -26.05 28.36
CA THR A 431 4.55 -27.09 27.99
C THR A 431 3.14 -26.52 27.90
N SER A 432 2.70 -25.72 28.87
CA SER A 432 1.34 -25.16 28.85
C SER A 432 1.11 -24.16 27.71
N ILE A 433 2.13 -23.39 27.29
CA ILE A 433 2.03 -22.51 26.11
C ILE A 433 2.13 -23.33 24.82
N ALA A 434 2.94 -24.40 24.79
CA ALA A 434 3.00 -25.31 23.65
C ALA A 434 1.66 -26.05 23.45
N ASP A 435 1.12 -26.69 24.48
CA ASP A 435 -0.17 -27.41 24.44
C ASP A 435 -1.36 -26.50 24.09
N LYS A 436 -1.25 -25.18 24.36
CA LYS A 436 -2.28 -24.18 24.09
C LYS A 436 -2.14 -23.49 22.71
N TYR A 437 -0.92 -23.43 22.15
CA TYR A 437 -0.61 -22.63 20.94
C TYR A 437 0.22 -23.36 19.86
N VAL A 438 0.53 -24.65 20.02
CA VAL A 438 1.28 -25.49 19.06
C VAL A 438 0.56 -26.82 18.87
N GLU A 439 0.15 -27.08 17.63
CA GLU A 439 -0.69 -28.22 17.28
C GLU A 439 0.11 -29.31 16.52
N PRO A 440 -0.16 -30.61 16.75
CA PRO A 440 0.47 -31.68 16.00
C PRO A 440 0.04 -31.62 14.53
N VAL A 441 0.97 -31.28 13.63
CA VAL A 441 0.68 -31.12 12.19
C VAL A 441 0.30 -32.45 11.53
N THR A 442 -0.99 -32.78 11.58
CA THR A 442 -1.62 -33.66 10.60
C THR A 442 -1.82 -32.89 9.28
N SER A 443 -2.15 -33.59 8.19
CA SER A 443 -2.17 -32.98 6.84
C SER A 443 -3.44 -32.17 6.57
N GLY A 444 -3.62 -31.06 7.28
CA GLY A 444 -4.67 -30.05 7.09
C GLY A 444 -4.22 -28.67 7.58
N ASP A 445 -3.88 -28.58 8.86
CA ASP A 445 -4.14 -27.35 9.65
C ASP A 445 -2.90 -26.45 9.82
N ALA A 446 -2.23 -26.13 8.70
CA ALA A 446 -1.20 -25.08 8.67
C ALA A 446 -1.78 -23.69 9.00
N GLU A 447 -3.11 -23.59 8.94
CA GLU A 447 -3.98 -22.45 9.13
C GLU A 447 -4.11 -22.07 10.61
N ASP A 448 -4.83 -22.90 11.37
CA ASP A 448 -5.15 -22.71 12.77
C ASP A 448 -3.92 -22.70 13.65
N GLN A 449 -2.92 -23.55 13.36
CA GLN A 449 -1.59 -23.42 13.97
C GLN A 449 -1.07 -21.99 13.82
N THR A 450 -1.15 -21.38 12.63
CA THR A 450 -0.60 -20.05 12.45
C THR A 450 -1.45 -18.97 13.13
N SER A 451 -2.78 -19.09 13.08
CA SER A 451 -3.71 -18.26 13.85
C SER A 451 -3.47 -18.37 15.36
N SER A 452 -3.03 -19.54 15.83
CA SER A 452 -2.67 -19.78 17.22
C SER A 452 -1.37 -19.06 17.62
N VAL A 453 -0.31 -19.08 16.78
CA VAL A 453 0.91 -18.27 17.05
C VAL A 453 0.64 -16.77 16.94
N SER A 454 -0.26 -16.36 16.05
CA SER A 454 -0.75 -14.98 15.96
C SER A 454 -1.47 -14.56 17.24
N ASN A 455 -2.40 -15.38 17.73
CA ASN A 455 -3.09 -15.18 18.99
C ASN A 455 -2.11 -15.12 20.18
N LEU A 456 -1.08 -15.99 20.22
CA LEU A 456 0.02 -15.92 21.20
C LEU A 456 0.72 -14.54 21.20
N TYR A 457 1.00 -13.94 20.04
CA TYR A 457 1.59 -12.60 19.97
C TYR A 457 0.62 -11.50 20.45
N ALA A 458 -0.63 -11.54 19.97
CA ALA A 458 -1.66 -10.56 20.34
C ALA A 458 -1.94 -10.60 21.84
N ASP A 459 -2.05 -11.80 22.41
CA ASP A 459 -2.34 -11.98 23.84
C ASP A 459 -1.19 -11.51 24.72
N VAL A 460 0.06 -11.82 24.37
CA VAL A 460 1.25 -11.42 25.14
C VAL A 460 1.47 -9.89 25.11
N ASN A 461 1.28 -9.24 23.96
CA ASN A 461 1.60 -7.82 23.80
C ASN A 461 0.42 -6.88 24.08
N TYR A 462 -0.83 -7.30 23.86
CA TYR A 462 -2.00 -6.40 23.84
C TYR A 462 -3.21 -6.92 24.63
N ASN A 463 -3.73 -8.11 24.33
CA ASN A 463 -5.00 -8.55 24.89
C ASN A 463 -4.90 -8.83 26.40
N SER A 464 -3.96 -9.67 26.86
CA SER A 464 -3.78 -9.92 28.30
C SER A 464 -3.47 -8.63 29.07
N PRO A 465 -2.60 -7.72 28.59
CA PRO A 465 -2.46 -6.37 29.14
C PRO A 465 -3.77 -5.59 29.27
N ALA A 466 -4.51 -5.37 28.18
CA ALA A 466 -5.71 -4.53 28.18
C ALA A 466 -6.82 -5.09 29.08
N PHE A 467 -7.08 -6.40 29.04
CA PHE A 467 -8.08 -7.03 29.91
C PHE A 467 -7.73 -6.92 31.41
N ARG A 468 -6.44 -6.86 31.76
CA ARG A 468 -6.01 -6.68 33.15
C ARG A 468 -6.09 -5.23 33.61
N SER A 469 -5.82 -4.25 32.74
CA SER A 469 -6.18 -2.85 32.99
C SER A 469 -7.68 -2.68 33.19
N LEU A 470 -8.50 -3.32 32.33
CA LEU A 470 -9.95 -3.25 32.34
C LEU A 470 -10.58 -3.86 33.61
N ASP A 471 -10.19 -5.09 33.99
CA ASP A 471 -10.67 -5.72 35.23
C ASP A 471 -10.17 -4.96 36.49
N ALA A 472 -8.97 -4.37 36.45
CA ALA A 472 -8.47 -3.54 37.54
C ALA A 472 -9.21 -2.19 37.65
N HIS A 473 -9.67 -1.61 36.54
CA HIS A 473 -10.38 -0.33 36.54
C HIS A 473 -11.74 -0.38 37.24
N ILE A 474 -12.39 -1.55 37.34
CA ILE A 474 -13.74 -1.62 37.90
C ILE A 474 -13.77 -1.23 39.39
N GLY A 475 -14.49 -0.14 39.68
CA GLY A 475 -14.85 0.37 41.00
C GLY A 475 -16.33 0.72 41.09
N ALA A 476 -16.79 1.14 42.29
CA ALA A 476 -18.20 1.36 42.58
C ALA A 476 -18.85 2.56 41.86
N SER A 477 -18.03 3.46 41.30
CA SER A 477 -18.46 4.72 40.65
C SER A 477 -17.86 4.95 39.26
N THR A 478 -16.96 4.07 38.80
CA THR A 478 -16.30 4.18 37.48
C THR A 478 -17.24 3.81 36.36
N LYS A 479 -17.37 4.65 35.33
CA LYS A 479 -17.90 4.20 34.03
C LYS A 479 -16.77 3.53 33.26
N THR A 480 -17.03 2.32 32.78
CA THR A 480 -16.03 1.51 32.09
C THR A 480 -16.67 0.89 30.85
N TYR A 481 -16.09 1.08 29.68
CA TYR A 481 -16.60 0.56 28.42
C TYR A 481 -15.49 -0.17 27.67
N GLN A 482 -15.77 -1.41 27.27
CA GLN A 482 -14.91 -2.16 26.36
C GLN A 482 -15.48 -2.08 24.95
N TYR A 483 -14.64 -1.81 23.94
CA TYR A 483 -14.93 -2.17 22.55
C TYR A 483 -14.05 -3.31 22.04
N LEU A 484 -14.57 -4.03 21.06
CA LEU A 484 -13.79 -4.75 20.08
C LEU A 484 -14.01 -4.06 18.75
N PHE A 485 -12.93 -3.60 18.11
CA PHE A 485 -13.01 -3.16 16.73
C PHE A 485 -12.81 -4.39 15.86
N SER A 486 -13.89 -4.87 15.25
CA SER A 486 -13.89 -6.04 14.37
C SER A 486 -14.26 -5.71 12.93
N HIS A 487 -14.80 -4.51 12.66
CA HIS A 487 -14.69 -3.95 11.32
C HIS A 487 -13.22 -3.76 10.99
N GLU A 488 -12.67 -4.73 10.29
CA GLU A 488 -11.43 -4.54 9.57
C GLU A 488 -11.61 -3.27 8.68
N PRO A 489 -10.72 -2.28 8.65
CA PRO A 489 -10.87 -1.05 7.85
C PRO A 489 -10.48 -1.27 6.40
N ARG A 490 -11.35 -0.92 5.44
CA ARG A 490 -10.99 -0.71 4.01
C ARG A 490 -9.79 0.25 3.86
N TRP A 491 -9.26 0.84 4.94
CA TRP A 491 -7.97 1.51 4.99
C TRP A 491 -7.00 1.32 6.21
N GLY A 492 -6.75 0.12 6.77
CA GLY A 492 -5.83 -0.11 7.93
C GLY A 492 -4.30 -0.07 7.70
N LEU A 493 -3.44 -0.62 8.59
CA LEU A 493 -1.99 -0.31 8.63
C LEU A 493 -1.00 -1.19 7.80
N VAL A 494 -1.02 -2.52 7.94
CA VAL A 494 0.17 -3.35 7.61
C VAL A 494 0.21 -3.79 6.13
N ARG A 495 0.88 -3.10 5.17
CA ARG A 495 1.00 -3.69 3.79
C ARG A 495 1.85 -4.95 3.79
N PRO A 496 1.29 -6.05 3.30
CA PRO A 496 0.04 -6.75 3.64
C PRO A 496 0.44 -7.82 4.62
N ARG A 497 0.17 -7.65 5.91
CA ARG A 497 -0.68 -8.48 6.79
C ARG A 497 -0.66 -10.06 6.53
N PRO A 498 -1.25 -10.99 7.32
CA PRO A 498 -1.30 -12.45 6.96
C PRO A 498 -2.60 -13.29 7.21
N LEU A 499 -2.65 -14.62 6.93
CA LEU A 499 -3.90 -15.47 6.97
C LEU A 499 -4.57 -15.52 8.31
N TRP A 500 -3.73 -15.33 9.29
CA TRP A 500 -3.84 -15.91 10.59
C TRP A 500 -4.17 -14.80 11.59
N LEU A 501 -4.85 -13.75 11.12
CA LEU A 501 -4.82 -12.43 11.71
C LEU A 501 -6.16 -11.72 11.49
N HIS A 502 -7.19 -12.04 12.26
CA HIS A 502 -8.58 -11.70 11.91
C HIS A 502 -9.17 -10.34 12.29
N GLY A 503 -9.96 -9.77 11.38
CA GLY A 503 -10.72 -8.54 11.61
C GLY A 503 -9.81 -7.31 11.69
N ALA A 504 -10.03 -6.34 12.56
CA ALA A 504 -9.13 -5.19 12.61
C ALA A 504 -7.70 -5.58 13.08
N ASN A 505 -6.67 -4.93 12.54
CA ASN A 505 -5.25 -5.04 12.96
C ASN A 505 -4.86 -3.84 13.86
N HIS A 506 -3.70 -3.88 14.50
CA HIS A 506 -3.16 -2.73 15.24
C HIS A 506 -3.17 -1.39 14.44
N ALA A 507 -3.69 -0.32 15.04
CA ALA A 507 -3.93 1.02 14.46
C ALA A 507 -5.04 1.12 13.39
N ASP A 508 -5.83 0.07 13.18
CA ASP A 508 -6.85 0.04 12.13
C ASP A 508 -8.09 0.91 12.45
N GLU A 509 -8.34 1.27 13.71
CA GLU A 509 -9.52 2.07 14.11
C GLU A 509 -9.37 3.59 13.90
N LEU A 510 -8.13 4.10 13.90
CA LEU A 510 -7.83 5.54 13.97
C LEU A 510 -8.50 6.44 12.93
N PRO A 511 -8.60 6.04 11.66
CA PRO A 511 -9.21 6.89 10.65
C PRO A 511 -10.73 6.95 10.80
N PHE A 512 -11.38 5.97 11.45
CA PHE A 512 -12.77 6.11 11.88
C PHE A 512 -12.91 7.16 12.98
N VAL A 513 -11.98 7.14 13.94
CA VAL A 513 -11.93 8.07 15.09
C VAL A 513 -11.70 9.51 14.68
N PHE A 514 -10.78 9.78 13.75
CA PHE A 514 -10.37 11.15 13.40
C PHE A 514 -11.17 11.81 12.29
N GLY A 515 -12.21 11.13 11.78
CA GLY A 515 -13.00 11.57 10.65
C GLY A 515 -12.39 11.07 9.35
N LEU A 516 -13.08 10.09 8.80
CA LEU A 516 -12.50 9.23 7.78
C LEU A 516 -12.26 9.95 6.45
N ASN A 517 -13.10 10.92 6.08
CA ASN A 517 -12.92 11.67 4.85
C ASN A 517 -11.62 12.50 4.85
N GLU A 518 -11.17 12.94 6.02
CA GLU A 518 -10.13 13.93 6.22
C GLU A 518 -8.78 13.31 6.64
N PHE A 519 -8.80 12.17 7.35
CA PHE A 519 -7.58 11.47 7.78
C PHE A 519 -6.74 10.93 6.61
N TYR A 520 -7.38 10.55 5.50
CA TYR A 520 -6.69 10.16 4.26
C TYR A 520 -7.01 11.15 3.13
N PRO A 521 -6.09 11.34 2.16
CA PRO A 521 -6.39 12.09 0.95
C PRO A 521 -7.66 11.58 0.25
N SER A 522 -8.34 12.45 -0.48
CA SER A 522 -9.60 12.16 -1.18
C SER A 522 -9.50 11.09 -2.28
N ASN A 523 -8.28 10.68 -2.63
CA ASN A 523 -7.97 9.54 -3.49
C ASN A 523 -7.85 8.20 -2.71
N ILE A 524 -8.22 8.21 -1.44
CA ILE A 524 -8.82 7.08 -0.76
C ILE A 524 -10.25 7.57 -0.57
N LEU A 525 -11.20 7.21 -1.44
CA LEU A 525 -12.61 7.33 -1.04
C LEU A 525 -12.91 6.26 0.00
N LYS A 526 -14.03 6.43 0.71
CA LYS A 526 -14.38 5.61 1.85
C LYS A 526 -15.82 5.15 1.72
N ASP A 527 -16.16 4.03 2.34
CA ASP A 527 -17.45 3.38 2.13
C ASP A 527 -18.62 4.17 2.68
N ASP A 528 -19.84 3.93 2.20
CA ASP A 528 -21.05 4.43 2.86
C ASP A 528 -21.25 3.79 4.25
N ASP A 529 -20.98 2.47 4.42
CA ASP A 529 -21.02 1.85 5.76
C ASP A 529 -19.81 2.28 6.59
N GLU A 530 -18.59 2.38 6.06
CA GLU A 530 -17.44 2.92 6.81
C GLU A 530 -17.55 4.38 7.20
N LEU A 531 -18.18 5.20 6.37
CA LEU A 531 -18.53 6.57 6.74
C LEU A 531 -19.65 6.53 7.80
N ALA A 532 -20.54 5.53 7.79
CA ALA A 532 -21.47 5.31 8.89
C ALA A 532 -20.74 4.86 10.17
N ILE A 533 -19.78 3.93 10.10
CA ILE A 533 -18.93 3.51 11.22
C ILE A 533 -18.10 4.69 11.72
N SER A 534 -17.50 5.50 10.86
CA SER A 534 -16.75 6.70 11.26
C SER A 534 -17.67 7.71 11.94
N ARG A 535 -18.87 7.94 11.40
CA ARG A 535 -19.90 8.75 12.08
C ARG A 535 -20.27 8.16 13.45
N ARG A 536 -20.54 6.85 13.56
CA ARG A 536 -20.88 6.19 14.84
C ARG A 536 -19.72 6.22 15.83
N VAL A 537 -18.50 5.90 15.42
CA VAL A 537 -17.26 5.96 16.22
C VAL A 537 -17.00 7.38 16.70
N MET A 538 -17.01 8.39 15.82
CA MET A 538 -16.91 9.80 16.22
C MET A 538 -18.05 10.21 17.16
N THR A 539 -19.28 9.76 16.95
CA THR A 539 -20.39 10.02 17.88
C THR A 539 -20.13 9.37 19.24
N TYR A 540 -19.83 8.07 19.31
CA TYR A 540 -19.53 7.35 20.56
C TYR A 540 -18.34 7.98 21.31
N TRP A 541 -17.24 8.27 20.62
CA TRP A 541 -16.03 8.87 21.19
C TRP A 541 -16.30 10.29 21.71
N THR A 542 -17.03 11.11 20.96
CA THR A 542 -17.32 12.50 21.38
C THR A 542 -18.41 12.55 22.46
N ASN A 543 -19.40 11.65 22.45
CA ASN A 543 -20.37 11.48 23.53
C ASN A 543 -19.69 11.02 24.83
N PHE A 544 -18.75 10.09 24.73
CA PHE A 544 -17.90 9.70 25.85
C PHE A 544 -17.07 10.90 26.34
N ALA A 545 -16.40 11.65 25.46
CA ALA A 545 -15.66 12.84 25.85
C ALA A 545 -16.53 13.92 26.53
N LYS A 546 -17.77 14.12 26.04
CA LYS A 546 -18.76 15.05 26.61
C LYS A 546 -19.27 14.63 27.99
N SER A 547 -19.51 13.34 28.22
CA SER A 547 -20.41 12.86 29.31
C SER A 547 -19.92 11.64 30.11
N GLY A 548 -18.95 10.89 29.60
CA GLY A 548 -18.51 9.60 30.12
C GLY A 548 -19.41 8.43 29.75
N ASN A 549 -20.44 8.64 28.92
CA ASN A 549 -21.28 7.60 28.34
C ASN A 549 -21.19 7.70 26.81
N PRO A 550 -20.73 6.68 26.08
CA PRO A 550 -20.61 6.74 24.62
C PRO A 550 -21.99 6.85 23.93
N ASN A 551 -23.06 6.37 24.55
CA ASN A 551 -24.41 6.41 23.96
C ASN A 551 -24.98 7.83 23.81
N GLY A 552 -24.57 8.78 24.67
CA GLY A 552 -25.13 10.13 24.68
C GLY A 552 -26.65 10.13 24.88
N ASN A 553 -27.35 10.88 24.00
CA ASN A 553 -28.82 10.92 23.90
C ASN A 553 -29.31 10.45 22.51
N ASP A 554 -28.48 9.71 21.78
CA ASP A 554 -28.73 9.37 20.37
C ASP A 554 -29.55 8.07 20.27
N SER A 555 -30.70 8.13 19.57
CA SER A 555 -31.60 6.97 19.40
C SER A 555 -31.14 5.99 18.34
N ASP A 556 -30.22 6.42 17.48
CA ASP A 556 -29.88 5.71 16.25
C ASP A 556 -28.56 4.93 16.39
N LEU A 557 -27.92 5.03 17.56
CA LEU A 557 -26.82 4.17 18.02
C LEU A 557 -27.37 2.90 18.70
N LEU A 558 -26.60 1.82 18.63
CA LEU A 558 -26.86 0.65 19.48
C LEU A 558 -26.43 0.98 20.92
N GLU A 559 -27.23 0.55 21.90
CA GLU A 559 -26.87 0.69 23.31
C GLU A 559 -25.58 -0.09 23.61
N TRP A 560 -24.50 0.64 23.85
CA TRP A 560 -23.22 0.15 24.36
C TRP A 560 -23.33 -0.04 25.89
N PRO A 561 -23.42 -1.28 26.39
CA PRO A 561 -23.54 -1.54 27.82
C PRO A 561 -22.21 -1.26 28.54
N GLN A 562 -22.31 -0.86 29.81
CA GLN A 562 -21.15 -0.70 30.68
C GLN A 562 -20.50 -2.07 30.95
N TYR A 563 -19.17 -2.16 30.82
CA TYR A 563 -18.40 -3.32 31.24
C TYR A 563 -18.47 -3.47 32.77
N THR A 564 -18.71 -4.69 33.23
CA THR A 564 -18.76 -5.05 34.65
C THR A 564 -18.16 -6.44 34.85
N LEU A 565 -17.58 -6.72 36.02
CA LEU A 565 -16.94 -8.02 36.28
C LEU A 565 -17.87 -9.25 36.11
N PRO A 566 -19.20 -9.20 36.39
CA PRO A 566 -20.10 -10.33 36.14
C PRO A 566 -20.45 -10.51 34.65
N ASN A 567 -20.79 -9.43 33.93
CA ASN A 567 -21.33 -9.53 32.57
C ASN A 567 -20.25 -9.42 31.48
N LYS A 568 -19.10 -8.79 31.79
CA LYS A 568 -17.96 -8.53 30.90
C LYS A 568 -18.39 -8.07 29.49
N SER A 569 -19.36 -7.16 29.45
CA SER A 569 -20.02 -6.69 28.23
C SER A 569 -19.12 -5.77 27.42
N PHE A 570 -19.09 -5.95 26.10
CA PHE A 570 -18.36 -5.09 25.16
C PHE A 570 -19.24 -4.73 23.96
N LEU A 571 -19.00 -3.57 23.35
CA LEU A 571 -19.53 -3.27 22.02
C LEU A 571 -18.56 -3.81 20.97
N ASN A 572 -19.04 -4.72 20.15
CA ASN A 572 -18.37 -5.11 18.93
C ASN A 572 -18.73 -4.10 17.84
N ILE A 573 -17.79 -3.21 17.51
CA ILE A 573 -17.98 -2.20 16.47
C ILE A 573 -17.66 -2.87 15.13
N SER A 574 -18.68 -2.95 14.27
CA SER A 574 -18.64 -3.62 12.97
C SER A 574 -19.46 -2.82 11.94
N VAL A 575 -19.69 -3.31 10.71
CA VAL A 575 -20.70 -2.72 9.79
C VAL A 575 -22.05 -2.52 10.52
N THR A 576 -22.50 -3.57 11.20
CA THR A 576 -23.58 -3.54 12.20
C THR A 576 -22.96 -3.74 13.58
N ASP A 577 -23.08 -2.76 14.47
CA ASP A 577 -22.58 -2.91 15.84
C ASP A 577 -23.36 -4.01 16.58
N SER A 578 -22.72 -4.72 17.51
CA SER A 578 -23.37 -5.76 18.31
C SER A 578 -22.84 -5.82 19.74
N VAL A 579 -23.69 -6.23 20.69
CA VAL A 579 -23.26 -6.44 22.08
C VAL A 579 -22.74 -7.86 22.26
N GLY A 580 -21.52 -7.97 22.78
CA GLY A 580 -20.91 -9.24 23.18
C GLY A 580 -20.61 -9.30 24.68
N HIS A 581 -20.30 -10.50 25.17
CA HIS A 581 -19.94 -10.76 26.57
C HIS A 581 -18.67 -11.62 26.66
N ALA A 582 -17.84 -11.36 27.66
CA ALA A 582 -16.67 -12.18 28.03
C ALA A 582 -15.75 -12.52 26.84
N LEU A 583 -15.36 -11.50 26.07
CA LEU A 583 -14.48 -11.63 24.90
C LEU A 583 -13.23 -12.48 25.20
N TRP A 584 -13.02 -13.51 24.38
CA TRP A 584 -11.91 -14.47 24.46
C TRP A 584 -11.67 -15.09 25.86
N ALA A 585 -12.75 -15.33 26.62
CA ALA A 585 -12.72 -15.79 28.02
C ALA A 585 -11.65 -16.85 28.33
N ASP A 586 -11.60 -17.95 27.58
CA ASP A 586 -10.65 -19.05 27.77
C ASP A 586 -9.17 -18.61 27.64
N ARG A 587 -8.83 -17.82 26.61
CA ARG A 587 -7.46 -17.31 26.42
C ARG A 587 -7.10 -16.32 27.53
N MET A 588 -8.04 -15.46 27.91
CA MET A 588 -7.83 -14.49 28.98
C MET A 588 -7.75 -15.14 30.36
N GLU A 589 -8.46 -16.24 30.61
CA GLU A 589 -8.31 -17.07 31.82
C GLU A 589 -6.93 -17.73 31.86
N PHE A 590 -6.49 -18.35 30.75
CA PHE A 590 -5.16 -18.95 30.63
C PHE A 590 -4.03 -17.93 30.94
N TRP A 591 -4.04 -16.76 30.29
CA TRP A 591 -2.98 -15.76 30.48
C TRP A 591 -3.07 -15.00 31.80
N ASN A 592 -4.28 -14.68 32.28
CA ASN A 592 -4.45 -13.80 33.46
C ASN A 592 -4.56 -14.58 34.77
N LYS A 593 -4.90 -15.88 34.75
CA LYS A 593 -4.99 -16.74 35.94
C LYS A 593 -3.99 -17.89 35.91
N ASP A 594 -3.98 -18.71 34.86
CA ASP A 594 -3.25 -19.99 34.89
C ASP A 594 -1.74 -19.81 34.77
N VAL A 595 -1.23 -19.09 33.77
CA VAL A 595 0.22 -18.84 33.62
C VAL A 595 0.81 -18.16 34.89
N PRO A 596 0.17 -17.15 35.50
CA PRO A 596 0.58 -16.63 36.82
C PRO A 596 0.49 -17.65 37.96
N SER A 597 -0.51 -18.54 37.95
CA SER A 597 -0.69 -19.61 38.94
C SER A 597 0.38 -20.70 38.83
N GLN A 598 0.83 -21.00 37.61
CA GLN A 598 1.97 -21.87 37.36
C GLN A 598 3.28 -21.19 37.76
N LEU A 599 3.52 -19.93 37.39
CA LEU A 599 4.76 -19.20 37.71
C LEU A 599 5.01 -19.14 39.23
N ARG A 600 3.96 -18.93 40.03
CA ARG A 600 4.03 -19.02 41.50
C ARG A 600 4.46 -20.41 41.99
N ARG A 601 4.01 -21.49 41.34
CA ARG A 601 4.44 -22.86 41.65
C ARG A 601 5.89 -23.10 41.22
N CYS A 602 6.28 -22.70 40.01
CA CYS A 602 7.65 -22.79 39.49
C CYS A 602 8.67 -22.20 40.48
N ARG A 603 8.40 -20.96 40.95
CA ARG A 603 9.22 -20.24 41.93
C ARG A 603 9.23 -20.86 43.32
N ALA A 604 8.17 -21.58 43.71
CA ALA A 604 8.15 -22.35 44.96
C ALA A 604 8.92 -23.69 44.84
N THR A 605 8.88 -24.34 43.68
CA THR A 605 9.57 -25.63 43.44
C THR A 605 11.05 -25.51 43.14
N SER A 606 11.52 -24.38 42.58
CA SER A 606 12.93 -24.17 42.25
C SER A 606 13.82 -23.89 43.47
N GLY A 607 13.24 -23.70 44.66
CA GLY A 607 13.96 -23.31 45.87
C GLY A 607 14.49 -21.87 45.86
N VAL A 608 14.27 -21.11 44.78
CA VAL A 608 14.72 -19.72 44.65
C VAL A 608 13.72 -18.81 45.36
N SER A 609 13.90 -18.66 46.67
CA SER A 609 13.16 -17.69 47.47
C SER A 609 13.28 -16.28 46.88
N SER A 610 12.16 -15.58 46.77
CA SER A 610 12.09 -14.25 46.18
C SER A 610 12.97 -13.22 46.90
N LEU A 611 13.96 -12.66 46.20
CA LEU A 611 14.50 -11.32 46.45
C LEU A 611 15.20 -10.83 45.17
N MET A 612 14.69 -9.75 44.58
CA MET A 612 15.37 -9.01 43.51
C MET A 612 16.45 -8.12 44.12
N THR A 613 17.72 -8.30 43.77
CA THR A 613 18.71 -7.23 43.80
C THR A 613 19.76 -7.40 42.70
N ILE A 614 20.06 -6.27 42.08
CA ILE A 614 21.18 -5.95 41.20
C ILE A 614 22.50 -6.62 41.66
N ASP A 615 23.12 -7.44 40.81
CA ASP A 615 24.56 -7.37 40.49
C ASP A 615 25.02 -8.47 39.51
N MET A 616 25.56 -8.08 38.35
CA MET A 616 26.80 -8.68 37.81
C MET A 616 27.37 -7.89 36.63
N LEU A 617 28.46 -7.18 36.88
CA LEU A 617 29.39 -6.64 35.89
C LEU A 617 30.81 -6.81 36.43
N ILE A 618 31.82 -6.84 35.55
CA ILE A 618 33.26 -6.89 35.86
C ILE A 618 33.78 -8.23 36.46
N SER A 619 34.31 -9.12 35.60
CA SER A 619 35.71 -9.64 35.70
C SER A 619 35.96 -10.89 34.83
N VAL A 620 36.78 -10.76 33.78
CA VAL A 620 38.12 -11.41 33.69
C VAL A 620 38.99 -10.49 32.82
N THR A 621 40.19 -10.16 33.29
CA THR A 621 41.13 -9.24 32.61
C THR A 621 42.56 -9.81 32.63
N LEU A 622 43.42 -9.35 31.72
CA LEU A 622 44.88 -9.65 31.63
C LEU A 622 45.19 -11.06 31.09
N LYS A 623 46.15 -11.26 30.17
CA LYS A 623 47.49 -10.63 30.01
C LYS A 623 47.70 -10.13 28.56
N LYS A 624 48.46 -9.06 28.28
CA LYS A 624 49.93 -8.86 28.41
C LYS A 624 50.74 -9.82 27.51
N ASP A 625 51.79 -9.41 26.80
CA ASP A 625 52.61 -8.19 26.93
C ASP A 625 53.45 -7.84 25.66
N LEU A 626 54.05 -6.64 25.67
CA LEU A 626 55.33 -6.23 25.04
C LEU A 626 55.50 -5.97 23.51
N SER A 627 56.20 -4.84 23.29
CA SER A 627 57.19 -4.47 22.23
C SER A 627 56.72 -4.14 20.79
N ALA A 628 57.41 -3.26 20.03
CA ALA A 628 58.24 -2.09 20.38
C ALA A 628 58.58 -1.25 19.11
N GLN A 629 58.81 0.07 19.28
CA GLN A 629 59.57 0.96 18.37
C GLN A 629 59.00 1.18 16.93
N SER A 630 59.36 2.22 16.15
CA SER A 630 59.80 3.60 16.42
C SER A 630 59.81 4.42 15.09
N LEU A 631 60.33 5.66 15.08
CA LEU A 631 60.80 6.44 13.91
C LEU A 631 59.69 6.99 12.94
N THR A 632 59.29 8.27 13.01
CA THR A 632 59.90 9.52 12.42
C THR A 632 59.53 9.76 10.93
N SER A 633 59.50 10.99 10.36
CA SER A 633 59.86 12.35 10.85
C SER A 633 59.19 13.48 10.04
N SER A 634 58.87 14.59 10.72
CA SER A 634 58.99 16.01 10.32
C SER A 634 58.56 16.52 8.93
N TYR A 635 57.82 17.63 8.88
CA TYR A 635 58.27 19.00 8.48
C TYR A 635 57.04 19.95 8.43
N LYS A 636 57.10 21.30 8.50
CA LYS A 636 57.69 22.28 9.44
C LYS A 636 57.33 23.68 8.88
N HIS A 637 56.89 24.62 9.75
CA HIS A 637 56.66 26.07 9.45
C HIS A 637 55.49 26.42 8.48
N GLY A 638 54.84 27.60 8.59
CA GLY A 638 54.89 28.63 9.64
C GLY A 638 54.54 30.06 9.17
N VAL A 639 54.38 30.99 10.13
CA VAL A 639 54.25 32.47 9.98
C VAL A 639 52.84 33.00 9.60
N SER A 640 52.62 34.32 9.78
CA SER A 640 51.33 34.95 10.13
C SER A 640 51.13 36.39 9.60
N GLU A 641 49.88 36.87 9.65
CA GLU A 641 49.39 38.27 9.59
C GLU A 641 49.62 39.17 8.34
N LYS A 642 48.48 39.75 7.87
CA LYS A 642 48.26 41.12 7.35
C LYS A 642 49.28 41.79 6.41
N THR A 643 48.81 42.25 5.23
CA THR A 643 48.56 43.70 4.93
C THR A 643 48.52 44.03 3.42
N LEU A 644 47.37 44.48 2.90
CA LEU A 644 47.13 45.54 1.86
C LEU A 644 45.61 45.52 1.53
N LYS A 645 44.77 46.57 1.47
CA LYS A 645 44.80 48.05 1.29
C LYS A 645 44.64 48.60 -0.15
N HIS A 646 43.44 49.16 -0.43
CA HIS A 646 43.17 50.43 -1.16
C HIS A 646 43.59 50.51 -2.67
N CYS A 647 43.03 51.38 -3.55
CA CYS A 647 41.97 52.40 -3.47
C CYS A 647 41.37 52.74 -4.87
N LEU A 648 40.48 53.75 -4.89
CA LEU A 648 39.93 54.57 -6.00
C LEU A 648 38.45 54.29 -6.36
N LEU A 649 37.51 55.25 -6.56
CA LEU A 649 37.18 56.62 -6.05
C LEU A 649 36.55 57.46 -7.19
N LEU A 650 35.65 58.39 -6.86
CA LEU A 650 34.85 59.28 -7.76
C LEU A 650 33.77 58.54 -8.59
N GLU A 651 32.57 59.07 -8.86
CA GLU A 651 31.75 60.21 -8.37
C GLU A 651 30.29 59.98 -8.87
N LEU A 652 29.23 60.76 -8.62
CA LEU A 652 28.73 61.54 -7.47
C LEU A 652 27.49 62.36 -7.95
N ILE A 653 26.31 62.13 -7.36
CA ILE A 653 25.14 63.04 -7.23
C ILE A 653 24.69 63.90 -8.44
N ILE A 654 23.40 63.81 -8.82
CA ILE A 654 22.54 64.99 -9.12
C ILE A 654 21.03 64.64 -9.21
N ARG A 655 20.24 65.21 -8.28
CA ARG A 655 18.90 65.87 -8.42
C ARG A 655 17.68 65.02 -8.85
N ILE A 656 16.49 65.02 -8.20
CA ILE A 656 15.55 66.00 -7.58
C ILE A 656 14.18 65.95 -8.33
N SER A 657 13.14 65.58 -7.59
CA SER A 657 11.73 66.05 -7.64
C SER A 657 10.80 65.97 -8.86
N LEU A 658 9.63 65.35 -8.59
CA LEU A 658 8.24 65.86 -8.77
C LEU A 658 7.49 65.87 -10.13
N THR A 659 6.22 65.45 -10.01
CA THR A 659 4.95 66.04 -10.54
C THR A 659 4.36 65.74 -11.93
N MET A 660 3.00 65.72 -11.92
CA MET A 660 2.00 65.89 -13.00
C MET A 660 1.77 64.70 -13.96
N GLU A 661 0.54 64.21 -14.19
CA GLU A 661 -0.73 64.82 -14.67
C GLU A 661 -0.79 65.02 -16.20
N SER A 662 -1.93 64.93 -16.91
CA SER A 662 -3.27 64.37 -16.62
C SER A 662 -4.04 64.17 -17.96
N VAL A 663 -5.33 64.57 -18.08
CA VAL A 663 -6.18 64.60 -19.30
C VAL A 663 -6.61 63.18 -19.82
N GLN A 664 -7.84 62.69 -19.61
CA GLN A 664 -9.16 63.07 -20.19
C GLN A 664 -9.33 62.70 -21.69
N TYR A 665 -10.50 62.34 -22.25
CA TYR A 665 -11.88 62.05 -21.75
C TYR A 665 -12.67 61.28 -22.85
N ILE A 666 -13.87 60.76 -22.52
CA ILE A 666 -14.97 60.37 -23.45
C ILE A 666 -14.69 59.13 -24.35
N GLY A 667 -15.67 58.29 -24.71
CA GLY A 667 -17.13 58.45 -24.55
C GLY A 667 -17.92 57.18 -24.22
N MET A 668 -19.14 57.38 -23.72
CA MET A 668 -20.11 56.35 -23.38
C MET A 668 -21.05 56.01 -24.54
N ILE A 669 -21.54 54.76 -24.56
CA ILE A 669 -22.86 54.32 -25.06
C ILE A 669 -23.21 54.60 -26.54
N PHE A 670 -23.52 53.54 -27.30
CA PHE A 670 -24.83 53.44 -28.00
C PHE A 670 -25.21 51.99 -28.43
N VAL A 671 -26.28 51.49 -27.81
CA VAL A 671 -27.35 50.60 -28.35
C VAL A 671 -27.00 49.33 -29.17
N MET A 672 -27.07 48.17 -28.49
CA MET A 672 -28.14 47.14 -28.57
C MET A 672 -28.57 46.44 -29.91
N VAL A 673 -28.95 45.15 -29.75
CA VAL A 673 -29.91 44.32 -30.54
C VAL A 673 -29.39 43.40 -31.67
N HIS A 674 -29.28 42.11 -31.30
CA HIS A 674 -29.64 40.87 -32.02
C HIS A 674 -29.34 40.66 -33.52
N SER A 675 -28.51 39.65 -33.80
CA SER A 675 -28.96 38.40 -34.46
C SER A 675 -28.00 37.23 -34.17
N MET A 676 -28.48 35.99 -34.35
CA MET A 676 -27.84 34.78 -33.81
C MET A 676 -27.01 34.01 -34.83
N THR A 677 -25.73 33.75 -34.52
CA THR A 677 -25.12 32.41 -34.64
C THR A 677 -24.03 32.29 -33.58
N ALA A 678 -24.33 31.62 -32.46
CA ALA A 678 -23.33 31.34 -31.44
C ALA A 678 -22.44 30.18 -31.91
N THR A 679 -21.31 30.50 -32.54
CA THR A 679 -20.17 29.58 -32.55
C THR A 679 -19.70 29.46 -31.10
N ASN A 680 -20.01 28.33 -30.44
CA ASN A 680 -19.53 28.05 -29.09
C ASN A 680 -18.03 27.78 -29.12
N THR A 681 -17.23 28.84 -29.24
CA THR A 681 -15.82 28.84 -28.86
C THR A 681 -15.78 28.68 -27.35
N HIS A 682 -15.65 27.44 -26.90
CA HIS A 682 -15.38 27.12 -25.50
C HIS A 682 -14.16 27.94 -25.02
N PRO A 683 -14.16 28.48 -23.78
CA PRO A 683 -12.95 29.04 -23.18
C PRO A 683 -11.81 28.00 -23.28
N ASP A 684 -10.61 28.44 -23.66
CA ASP A 684 -9.56 27.57 -24.20
C ASP A 684 -9.29 26.32 -23.33
N GLY A 685 -9.79 25.16 -23.80
CA GLY A 685 -9.60 23.86 -23.16
C GLY A 685 -10.69 23.42 -22.16
N VAL A 686 -11.83 24.12 -22.03
CA VAL A 686 -12.95 23.67 -21.17
C VAL A 686 -13.94 22.77 -21.92
N ILE A 687 -14.17 21.55 -21.45
CA ILE A 687 -15.22 20.63 -21.93
C ILE A 687 -16.21 20.32 -20.79
N THR A 688 -17.51 20.24 -21.10
CA THR A 688 -18.54 19.78 -20.15
C THR A 688 -18.95 18.34 -20.45
N THR A 689 -18.74 17.46 -19.48
CA THR A 689 -19.12 16.03 -19.51
C THR A 689 -20.52 15.81 -18.90
N THR A 690 -21.06 14.59 -18.90
CA THR A 690 -22.31 14.26 -18.16
C THR A 690 -22.18 14.48 -16.66
N TYR A 691 -20.95 14.50 -16.13
CA TYR A 691 -20.64 14.58 -14.70
C TYR A 691 -20.18 15.98 -14.26
N GLY A 692 -19.85 16.89 -15.20
CA GLY A 692 -19.37 18.24 -14.88
C GLY A 692 -18.33 18.77 -15.87
N ALA A 693 -17.90 20.01 -15.66
CA ALA A 693 -16.90 20.67 -16.52
C ALA A 693 -15.46 20.27 -16.15
N ILE A 694 -14.58 20.17 -17.15
CA ILE A 694 -13.14 19.88 -17.00
C ILE A 694 -12.30 20.85 -17.82
N GLN A 695 -11.12 21.22 -17.32
CA GLN A 695 -10.13 22.06 -18.01
C GLN A 695 -8.91 21.22 -18.40
N GLY A 696 -8.67 21.05 -19.70
CA GLY A 696 -7.46 20.43 -20.24
C GLY A 696 -6.35 21.44 -20.55
N LYS A 697 -5.19 20.94 -20.97
CA LYS A 697 -4.08 21.76 -21.51
C LYS A 697 -3.81 21.45 -22.97
N VAL A 698 -3.23 22.40 -23.69
CA VAL A 698 -2.74 22.19 -25.07
C VAL A 698 -1.25 21.86 -25.02
N VAL A 699 -0.83 20.85 -25.79
CA VAL A 699 0.58 20.59 -26.12
C VAL A 699 0.77 20.61 -27.63
N THR A 700 1.99 20.87 -28.09
CA THR A 700 2.33 20.88 -29.53
C THR A 700 3.13 19.64 -29.90
N VAL A 701 2.63 18.85 -30.84
CA VAL A 701 3.29 17.66 -31.38
C VAL A 701 3.41 17.82 -32.90
N ARG A 702 4.63 17.75 -33.45
CA ARG A 702 4.89 17.91 -34.90
C ARG A 702 4.28 19.20 -35.50
N ASN A 703 4.28 20.29 -34.73
CA ASN A 703 3.67 21.60 -35.05
C ASN A 703 2.13 21.63 -35.07
N GLU A 704 1.45 20.54 -34.71
CA GLU A 704 -0.01 20.49 -34.51
C GLU A 704 -0.36 20.47 -33.01
N SER A 705 -1.53 20.99 -32.67
CA SER A 705 -2.03 21.01 -31.28
C SER A 705 -2.66 19.67 -30.90
N VAL A 706 -2.49 19.27 -29.64
CA VAL A 706 -3.24 18.19 -29.00
C VAL A 706 -3.76 18.69 -27.66
N TYR A 707 -5.06 18.52 -27.39
CA TYR A 707 -5.63 18.78 -26.07
C TYR A 707 -5.48 17.54 -25.18
N GLN A 708 -4.86 17.72 -24.02
CA GLN A 708 -4.71 16.71 -22.98
C GLN A 708 -5.69 16.97 -21.84
N PHE A 709 -6.54 15.99 -21.54
CA PHE A 709 -7.39 15.96 -20.35
C PHE A 709 -6.96 14.77 -19.48
N LEU A 710 -6.14 15.05 -18.48
CA LEU A 710 -5.48 14.08 -17.60
C LEU A 710 -6.25 13.98 -16.27
N LYS A 711 -6.22 12.82 -15.61
CA LYS A 711 -6.93 12.60 -14.32
C LYS A 711 -8.45 12.85 -14.39
N VAL A 712 -9.10 12.44 -15.49
CA VAL A 712 -10.57 12.51 -15.63
C VAL A 712 -11.19 11.26 -14.98
N PRO A 713 -12.04 11.39 -13.95
CA PRO A 713 -12.65 10.23 -13.29
C PRO A 713 -13.68 9.56 -14.22
N PHE A 714 -13.62 8.23 -14.35
CA PHE A 714 -14.57 7.46 -15.16
C PHE A 714 -15.49 6.55 -14.34
N ALA A 715 -15.13 6.32 -13.08
CA ALA A 715 -15.91 5.59 -12.09
C ALA A 715 -15.86 6.35 -10.75
N LYS A 716 -16.79 6.04 -9.85
CA LYS A 716 -16.55 6.22 -8.42
C LYS A 716 -15.29 5.41 -8.06
N PRO A 717 -14.35 5.97 -7.28
CA PRO A 717 -13.14 5.23 -6.95
C PRO A 717 -13.41 3.96 -6.13
N PRO A 718 -12.54 2.94 -6.19
CA PRO A 718 -12.89 1.56 -5.83
C PRO A 718 -12.35 1.11 -4.46
N LEU A 719 -12.52 1.96 -3.45
CA LEU A 719 -12.30 1.62 -2.04
C LEU A 719 -13.65 1.63 -1.31
N GLY A 720 -13.65 1.60 0.02
CA GLY A 720 -14.89 1.40 0.75
C GLY A 720 -15.58 0.09 0.33
N ASN A 721 -16.93 -0.01 0.35
CA ASN A 721 -17.62 -1.22 -0.15
C ASN A 721 -17.28 -1.54 -1.60
N LEU A 722 -16.87 -0.54 -2.39
CA LEU A 722 -16.52 -0.70 -3.80
C LEU A 722 -15.21 -1.49 -4.02
N ARG A 723 -14.41 -1.74 -2.97
CA ARG A 723 -13.32 -2.74 -3.05
C ARG A 723 -13.90 -4.15 -3.20
N PHE A 724 -13.31 -4.91 -4.12
CA PHE A 724 -13.80 -6.23 -4.57
C PHE A 724 -15.31 -6.22 -4.86
N GLN A 725 -15.78 -5.11 -5.40
CA GLN A 725 -17.06 -4.99 -6.08
C GLN A 725 -16.82 -4.40 -7.47
N LYS A 726 -17.86 -4.51 -8.30
CA LYS A 726 -17.94 -3.73 -9.54
C LYS A 726 -17.78 -2.25 -9.20
N PRO A 727 -17.05 -1.47 -10.01
CA PRO A 727 -16.98 -0.03 -9.81
C PRO A 727 -18.35 0.59 -10.08
N GLU A 728 -18.60 1.78 -9.53
CA GLU A 728 -19.84 2.53 -9.74
C GLU A 728 -19.63 3.72 -10.68
N ARG A 729 -20.72 4.38 -11.09
CA ARG A 729 -20.63 5.66 -11.83
C ARG A 729 -20.02 6.75 -10.94
N PRO A 730 -19.20 7.67 -11.48
CA PRO A 730 -18.64 8.77 -10.71
C PRO A 730 -19.74 9.77 -10.33
N ASP A 731 -19.57 10.41 -9.18
CA ASP A 731 -20.45 11.49 -8.72
C ASP A 731 -20.24 12.76 -9.56
N SER A 732 -21.31 13.52 -9.78
CA SER A 732 -21.27 14.77 -10.54
C SER A 732 -20.72 15.93 -9.71
N TRP A 733 -19.94 16.83 -10.34
CA TRP A 733 -19.31 17.98 -9.70
C TRP A 733 -19.75 19.31 -10.32
N ASN A 734 -19.85 20.33 -9.45
CA ASN A 734 -20.11 21.72 -9.86
C ASN A 734 -18.80 22.48 -10.07
N GLY A 735 -18.81 23.43 -11.01
CA GLY A 735 -17.61 24.16 -11.42
C GLY A 735 -16.71 23.35 -12.36
N THR A 736 -15.54 23.90 -12.69
CA THR A 736 -14.60 23.29 -13.64
C THR A 736 -13.47 22.57 -12.90
N ARG A 737 -13.33 21.26 -13.15
CA ARG A 737 -12.28 20.41 -12.58
C ARG A 737 -11.00 20.52 -13.43
N ASN A 738 -9.92 21.03 -12.83
CA ASN A 738 -8.59 21.02 -13.47
C ASN A 738 -8.19 19.57 -13.81
N ALA A 739 -7.81 19.34 -15.06
CA ALA A 739 -7.46 18.06 -15.66
C ALA A 739 -6.15 18.17 -16.48
N VAL A 740 -5.13 18.88 -15.95
CA VAL A 740 -3.84 19.10 -16.65
C VAL A 740 -2.64 18.32 -16.08
N HIS A 741 -2.84 17.55 -15.00
CA HIS A 741 -1.84 16.69 -14.36
C HIS A 741 -2.31 15.23 -14.32
N TYR A 742 -1.38 14.27 -14.32
CA TYR A 742 -1.72 12.84 -14.33
C TYR A 742 -2.40 12.35 -13.04
N GLY A 743 -3.23 11.30 -13.18
CA GLY A 743 -3.77 10.57 -12.04
C GLY A 743 -2.73 9.66 -11.38
N PRO A 744 -2.88 9.34 -10.08
CA PRO A 744 -1.98 8.45 -9.36
C PRO A 744 -2.01 7.04 -9.99
N PRO A 745 -0.85 6.34 -10.07
CA PRO A 745 -0.80 4.93 -10.45
C PRO A 745 -1.67 4.05 -9.54
N CYS A 746 -2.41 3.10 -10.11
CA CYS A 746 -3.08 2.06 -9.31
C CYS A 746 -2.10 1.30 -8.42
N MET A 747 -2.52 0.91 -7.22
CA MET A 747 -1.67 0.25 -6.23
C MET A 747 -0.81 -0.89 -6.81
N GLN A 748 0.49 -0.64 -6.82
CA GLN A 748 1.49 -1.48 -7.46
C GLN A 748 2.87 -1.27 -6.86
N ARG A 749 3.78 -2.23 -7.06
CA ARG A 749 5.20 -1.99 -6.79
C ARG A 749 5.80 -1.18 -7.93
N LEU A 750 5.93 0.12 -7.75
CA LEU A 750 6.67 0.97 -8.70
C LEU A 750 8.12 0.48 -8.79
N LEU A 751 8.47 -0.13 -9.93
CA LEU A 751 9.85 -0.54 -10.23
C LEU A 751 10.75 0.69 -10.30
N THR A 752 11.99 0.61 -9.84
CA THR A 752 12.92 1.75 -9.78
C THR A 752 13.05 2.49 -11.11
N ARG A 753 13.09 1.76 -12.25
CA ARG A 753 13.14 2.37 -13.59
C ARG A 753 11.94 3.23 -13.99
N TYR A 754 10.84 3.16 -13.23
CA TYR A 754 9.65 4.00 -13.42
C TYR A 754 9.59 5.14 -12.41
N LYS A 755 10.28 5.07 -11.27
CA LYS A 755 10.32 6.15 -10.28
C LYS A 755 10.95 7.43 -10.85
N ASN A 756 12.00 7.28 -11.65
CA ASN A 756 12.68 8.36 -12.39
C ASN A 756 11.87 8.92 -13.59
N ILE A 757 10.62 8.48 -13.79
CA ILE A 757 9.71 8.92 -14.87
C ILE A 757 8.37 9.39 -14.27
N LEU A 758 8.10 8.99 -13.03
CA LEU A 758 6.87 9.22 -12.28
C LEU A 758 7.22 10.02 -11.02
N GLU A 759 7.95 11.13 -11.21
CA GLU A 759 8.35 12.02 -10.13
C GLU A 759 7.09 12.49 -9.36
N ASP A 760 7.20 12.52 -8.03
CA ASP A 760 6.16 12.76 -7.00
C ASP A 760 4.85 11.96 -7.10
N SER A 761 4.78 10.97 -8.00
CA SER A 761 3.57 10.17 -8.23
C SER A 761 3.42 9.03 -7.21
N THR A 762 2.72 9.30 -6.11
CA THR A 762 2.31 8.27 -5.14
C THR A 762 1.26 7.31 -5.74
N VAL A 763 1.33 6.04 -5.33
CA VAL A 763 0.35 5.00 -5.69
C VAL A 763 -0.94 5.19 -4.89
N SER A 764 -2.09 4.95 -5.52
CA SER A 764 -3.38 4.92 -4.82
C SER A 764 -4.35 3.86 -5.36
N GLU A 765 -5.46 3.67 -4.64
CA GLU A 765 -6.58 2.86 -5.09
C GLU A 765 -7.64 3.69 -5.82
N ASP A 766 -7.85 4.97 -5.47
CA ASP A 766 -8.44 5.91 -6.42
C ASP A 766 -7.41 6.19 -7.50
N CYS A 767 -7.46 5.30 -8.47
CA CYS A 767 -6.74 5.36 -9.70
C CYS A 767 -7.69 5.20 -10.88
N LEU A 768 -9.03 5.18 -10.70
CA LEU A 768 -10.02 5.00 -11.77
C LEU A 768 -10.26 6.31 -12.56
N TYR A 769 -9.12 6.84 -12.98
CA TYR A 769 -8.93 7.96 -13.86
C TYR A 769 -8.52 7.47 -15.24
N LEU A 770 -8.96 8.20 -16.26
CA LEU A 770 -8.45 8.10 -17.62
C LEU A 770 -7.83 9.41 -18.08
N ASN A 771 -6.95 9.30 -19.05
CA ASN A 771 -6.36 10.42 -19.77
C ASN A 771 -6.92 10.43 -21.19
N VAL A 772 -7.48 11.55 -21.65
CA VAL A 772 -8.00 11.75 -23.02
C VAL A 772 -7.06 12.66 -23.80
N TYR A 773 -6.69 12.24 -25.01
CA TYR A 773 -5.84 12.99 -25.94
C TYR A 773 -6.64 13.25 -27.22
N VAL A 774 -6.98 14.52 -27.47
CA VAL A 774 -7.80 14.96 -28.62
C VAL A 774 -6.92 15.70 -29.63
N PRO A 775 -6.84 15.25 -30.90
CA PRO A 775 -6.01 15.90 -31.92
C PRO A 775 -6.64 17.19 -32.45
N GLY A 776 -5.81 18.17 -32.80
CA GLY A 776 -6.23 19.41 -33.44
C GLY A 776 -7.02 20.33 -32.51
N ARG A 777 -8.13 20.88 -33.00
CA ARG A 777 -9.09 21.67 -32.21
C ARG A 777 -10.27 20.79 -31.82
N ILE A 778 -10.82 21.03 -30.63
CA ILE A 778 -12.03 20.35 -30.15
C ILE A 778 -13.22 20.82 -31.00
N ASP A 779 -13.77 19.92 -31.81
CA ASP A 779 -15.07 20.07 -32.47
C ASP A 779 -15.95 18.87 -32.08
N VAL A 780 -17.08 19.15 -31.42
CA VAL A 780 -18.05 18.14 -30.99
C VAL A 780 -18.69 17.37 -32.17
N ASN A 781 -18.60 17.90 -33.39
CA ASN A 781 -19.13 17.28 -34.61
C ASN A 781 -18.10 16.41 -35.36
N ALA A 782 -16.83 16.39 -34.94
CA ALA A 782 -15.73 15.76 -35.67
C ALA A 782 -15.86 14.24 -35.87
N ASN A 783 -16.73 13.57 -35.09
CA ASN A 783 -17.16 12.19 -35.30
C ASN A 783 -16.00 11.16 -35.33
N LEU A 784 -14.94 11.47 -34.57
CA LEU A 784 -13.65 10.80 -34.56
C LEU A 784 -13.74 9.37 -34.05
N SER A 785 -12.80 8.52 -34.47
CA SER A 785 -12.68 7.16 -33.95
C SER A 785 -11.90 7.17 -32.63
N VAL A 786 -12.22 6.23 -31.73
CA VAL A 786 -11.75 6.26 -30.34
C VAL A 786 -10.93 5.01 -30.04
N MET A 787 -9.71 5.19 -29.53
CA MET A 787 -8.78 4.12 -29.19
C MET A 787 -8.52 4.08 -27.68
N VAL A 788 -8.99 3.03 -27.01
CA VAL A 788 -8.85 2.84 -25.55
C VAL A 788 -7.67 1.90 -25.27
N TYR A 789 -6.59 2.42 -24.68
CA TYR A 789 -5.38 1.64 -24.36
C TYR A 789 -5.45 1.01 -22.97
N ILE A 790 -5.49 -0.32 -22.91
CA ILE A 790 -5.35 -1.06 -21.66
C ILE A 790 -3.86 -1.40 -21.49
N HIS A 791 -3.22 -0.84 -20.45
CA HIS A 791 -1.79 -1.03 -20.26
C HIS A 791 -1.42 -2.45 -19.78
N GLY A 792 -0.28 -2.94 -20.23
CA GLY A 792 0.31 -4.20 -19.77
C GLY A 792 0.92 -4.12 -18.37
N GLY A 793 1.66 -5.17 -17.97
CA GLY A 793 2.36 -5.22 -16.67
C GLY A 793 2.12 -6.48 -15.83
N GLY A 794 1.72 -7.60 -16.45
CA GLY A 794 1.48 -8.87 -15.75
C GLY A 794 0.44 -8.76 -14.62
N TYR A 795 -0.59 -7.95 -14.86
CA TYR A 795 -1.64 -7.53 -13.92
C TYR A 795 -1.17 -6.82 -12.65
N LYS A 796 0.12 -6.50 -12.46
CA LYS A 796 0.67 -6.10 -11.14
C LYS A 796 1.39 -4.75 -11.10
N THR A 797 1.59 -4.09 -12.24
CA THR A 797 2.32 -2.82 -12.37
C THR A 797 2.04 -2.15 -13.72
N LYS A 798 2.70 -1.01 -13.98
CA LYS A 798 2.40 0.05 -14.97
C LYS A 798 1.16 0.89 -14.62
N THR A 799 1.05 2.03 -15.28
CA THR A 799 0.05 3.08 -15.07
C THR A 799 -0.17 3.79 -16.41
N ALA A 800 -1.34 4.39 -16.59
CA ALA A 800 -1.66 5.26 -17.71
C ALA A 800 -0.61 6.37 -17.92
N SER A 801 -0.04 6.92 -16.84
CA SER A 801 0.96 8.00 -16.88
C SER A 801 2.34 7.60 -17.41
N LEU A 802 2.60 6.31 -17.69
CA LEU A 802 3.80 5.87 -18.42
C LEU A 802 3.62 5.95 -19.95
N PHE A 803 2.48 6.43 -20.44
CA PHE A 803 2.11 6.45 -21.87
C PHE A 803 1.50 7.80 -22.24
N ASP A 804 2.13 8.49 -23.18
CA ASP A 804 1.57 9.73 -23.76
C ASP A 804 0.84 9.38 -25.06
N GLY A 805 -0.48 9.56 -25.07
CA GLY A 805 -1.32 9.30 -26.23
C GLY A 805 -1.19 10.35 -27.34
N SER A 806 -0.55 11.50 -27.08
CA SER A 806 -0.57 12.67 -27.97
C SER A 806 0.00 12.40 -29.36
N PHE A 807 1.10 11.63 -29.45
CA PHE A 807 1.75 11.32 -30.72
C PHE A 807 0.91 10.39 -31.62
N LEU A 808 0.20 9.43 -30.99
CA LEU A 808 -0.72 8.52 -31.66
C LEU A 808 -2.04 9.21 -32.03
N ALA A 809 -2.54 10.09 -31.17
CA ALA A 809 -3.74 10.89 -31.42
C ALA A 809 -3.53 11.83 -32.62
N GLN A 810 -2.41 12.56 -32.65
CA GLN A 810 -2.00 13.44 -33.74
C GLN A 810 -1.76 12.64 -35.03
N SER A 811 -0.81 11.69 -35.02
CA SER A 811 -0.44 10.92 -36.23
C SER A 811 -1.59 10.08 -36.78
N GLY A 812 -2.53 9.65 -35.92
CA GLY A 812 -3.69 8.88 -36.31
C GLY A 812 -4.92 9.70 -36.70
N ASN A 813 -5.03 10.96 -36.30
CA ASN A 813 -6.30 11.70 -36.18
C ASN A 813 -7.41 10.83 -35.55
N VAL A 814 -7.16 10.42 -34.30
CA VAL A 814 -8.05 9.62 -33.45
C VAL A 814 -8.01 10.16 -32.02
N ILE A 815 -9.09 9.97 -31.24
CA ILE A 815 -9.03 10.24 -29.81
C ILE A 815 -8.42 9.04 -29.11
N VAL A 816 -7.30 9.24 -28.41
CA VAL A 816 -6.67 8.21 -27.59
C VAL A 816 -7.13 8.37 -26.14
N ILE A 817 -7.50 7.27 -25.50
CA ILE A 817 -7.95 7.22 -24.11
C ILE A 817 -7.10 6.19 -23.37
N ILE A 818 -6.52 6.57 -22.24
CA ILE A 818 -5.69 5.66 -21.44
C ILE A 818 -6.23 5.60 -20.01
N PRO A 819 -7.08 4.61 -19.67
CA PRO A 819 -7.47 4.34 -18.30
C PRO A 819 -6.34 3.68 -17.49
N ASN A 820 -6.30 4.03 -16.22
CA ASN A 820 -5.83 3.12 -15.17
C ASN A 820 -6.97 2.15 -14.82
N TYR A 821 -6.64 0.91 -14.40
CA TYR A 821 -7.59 -0.11 -13.94
C TYR A 821 -7.00 -0.83 -12.74
N ARG A 822 -7.83 -1.33 -11.79
CA ARG A 822 -7.32 -1.99 -10.58
C ARG A 822 -6.38 -3.14 -10.96
N LEU A 823 -5.18 -3.06 -10.42
CA LEU A 823 -4.13 -4.05 -10.59
C LEU A 823 -4.17 -5.04 -9.44
N GLY A 824 -3.46 -6.14 -9.57
CA GLY A 824 -3.20 -7.03 -8.47
C GLY A 824 -4.46 -7.69 -7.94
N PHE A 825 -4.50 -7.94 -6.65
CA PHE A 825 -5.68 -8.54 -6.03
C PHE A 825 -6.84 -7.55 -5.87
N PHE A 826 -6.56 -6.24 -5.87
CA PHE A 826 -7.54 -5.16 -6.07
C PHE A 826 -8.40 -5.42 -7.31
N GLY A 827 -7.75 -5.80 -8.42
CA GLY A 827 -8.43 -6.12 -9.67
C GLY A 827 -8.87 -7.57 -9.80
N PHE A 828 -8.17 -8.51 -9.17
CA PHE A 828 -8.24 -9.94 -9.54
C PHE A 828 -8.21 -10.91 -8.34
N LEU A 829 -8.56 -10.45 -7.14
CA LEU A 829 -8.96 -11.33 -6.03
C LEU A 829 -10.24 -12.07 -6.41
N SER A 830 -10.32 -13.35 -6.06
CA SER A 830 -11.48 -14.17 -6.38
C SER A 830 -11.59 -15.40 -5.48
N THR A 831 -12.80 -15.67 -5.01
CA THR A 831 -13.10 -16.77 -4.11
C THR A 831 -13.74 -17.97 -4.79
N GLU A 832 -14.10 -17.83 -6.06
CA GLU A 832 -14.84 -18.83 -6.86
C GLU A 832 -16.30 -19.03 -6.38
N ASP A 833 -16.85 -18.04 -5.67
CA ASP A 833 -18.25 -17.92 -5.22
C ASP A 833 -18.69 -16.43 -5.10
N GLU A 834 -19.90 -16.17 -4.61
CA GLU A 834 -20.51 -14.83 -4.57
C GLU A 834 -19.74 -13.82 -3.69
N ALA A 835 -18.98 -14.30 -2.70
CA ALA A 835 -18.25 -13.48 -1.73
C ALA A 835 -17.36 -12.44 -2.42
N ALA A 836 -16.49 -12.90 -3.32
CA ALA A 836 -15.79 -12.07 -4.28
C ALA A 836 -15.60 -12.85 -5.58
N LYS A 837 -16.55 -12.66 -6.50
CA LYS A 837 -16.51 -13.23 -7.86
C LYS A 837 -15.18 -12.99 -8.58
N GLY A 838 -14.64 -11.78 -8.41
CA GLY A 838 -13.39 -11.34 -9.01
C GLY A 838 -13.55 -10.49 -10.25
N ASN A 839 -12.51 -10.48 -11.08
CA ASN A 839 -12.45 -9.72 -12.34
C ASN A 839 -12.75 -8.20 -12.22
N TYR A 840 -12.61 -7.60 -11.03
CA TYR A 840 -12.81 -6.18 -10.77
C TYR A 840 -11.99 -5.25 -11.68
N GLY A 841 -10.75 -5.64 -11.99
CA GLY A 841 -9.87 -4.93 -12.92
C GLY A 841 -10.26 -5.12 -14.40
N LEU A 842 -11.16 -6.07 -14.72
CA LEU A 842 -11.88 -6.13 -16.00
C LEU A 842 -13.15 -5.26 -15.93
N TRP A 843 -13.91 -5.32 -14.83
CA TRP A 843 -15.06 -4.45 -14.58
C TRP A 843 -14.72 -2.95 -14.65
N ASP A 844 -13.53 -2.54 -14.21
CA ASP A 844 -13.01 -1.17 -14.38
C ASP A 844 -12.85 -0.80 -15.86
N GLN A 845 -12.37 -1.73 -16.69
CA GLN A 845 -12.26 -1.52 -18.13
C GLN A 845 -13.65 -1.44 -18.78
N ILE A 846 -14.61 -2.24 -18.30
CA ILE A 846 -16.03 -2.16 -18.69
C ILE A 846 -16.61 -0.78 -18.32
N PHE A 847 -16.32 -0.25 -17.14
CA PHE A 847 -16.82 1.07 -16.73
C PHE A 847 -16.14 2.23 -17.46
N CYS A 848 -14.84 2.13 -17.78
CA CYS A 848 -14.19 3.04 -18.71
C CYS A 848 -14.92 3.05 -20.06
N LEU A 849 -15.24 1.87 -20.63
CA LEU A 849 -16.00 1.80 -21.87
C LEU A 849 -17.41 2.40 -21.73
N ARG A 850 -18.12 2.16 -20.62
CA ARG A 850 -19.45 2.78 -20.35
C ARG A 850 -19.35 4.31 -20.25
N TRP A 851 -18.33 4.84 -19.57
CA TRP A 851 -18.05 6.28 -19.55
C TRP A 851 -17.78 6.82 -20.95
N VAL A 852 -17.01 6.11 -21.79
CA VAL A 852 -16.72 6.49 -23.18
C VAL A 852 -18.01 6.53 -24.02
N GLN A 853 -18.89 5.52 -23.90
CA GLN A 853 -20.21 5.52 -24.55
C GLN A 853 -21.05 6.75 -24.16
N GLU A 854 -21.02 7.12 -22.88
CA GLU A 854 -21.78 8.26 -22.35
C GLU A 854 -21.19 9.62 -22.76
N ASN A 855 -19.86 9.77 -22.75
CA ASN A 855 -19.19 11.09 -22.73
C ASN A 855 -18.38 11.46 -23.96
N ILE A 856 -17.86 10.52 -24.75
CA ILE A 856 -16.79 10.86 -25.70
C ILE A 856 -17.23 11.80 -26.84
N LYS A 857 -18.54 11.89 -27.08
CA LYS A 857 -19.19 12.87 -27.96
C LYS A 857 -18.85 14.33 -27.62
N PHE A 858 -18.66 14.67 -26.33
CA PHE A 858 -18.31 16.03 -25.91
C PHE A 858 -16.86 16.41 -26.26
N PHE A 859 -16.04 15.43 -26.65
CA PHE A 859 -14.67 15.58 -27.12
C PHE A 859 -14.56 15.44 -28.65
N GLY A 860 -15.70 15.33 -29.37
CA GLY A 860 -15.74 15.06 -30.81
C GLY A 860 -15.64 13.58 -31.21
N GLY A 861 -15.65 12.65 -30.25
CA GLY A 861 -15.51 11.22 -30.51
C GLY A 861 -16.85 10.51 -30.78
N ASN A 862 -16.81 9.46 -31.60
CA ASN A 862 -17.97 8.61 -31.89
C ASN A 862 -17.99 7.37 -30.97
N PRO A 863 -19.01 7.22 -30.10
CA PRO A 863 -19.12 6.06 -29.20
C PRO A 863 -19.35 4.73 -29.95
N ALA A 864 -19.93 4.73 -31.15
CA ALA A 864 -20.05 3.54 -32.00
C ALA A 864 -18.75 3.17 -32.76
N LYS A 865 -17.66 3.95 -32.62
CA LYS A 865 -16.33 3.68 -33.23
C LYS A 865 -15.23 3.45 -32.18
N VAL A 866 -15.60 2.85 -31.04
CA VAL A 866 -14.64 2.48 -29.98
C VAL A 866 -13.86 1.22 -30.35
N THR A 867 -12.54 1.31 -30.23
CA THR A 867 -11.55 0.25 -30.46
C THR A 867 -10.70 0.08 -29.20
N MET A 868 -10.64 -1.12 -28.64
CA MET A 868 -9.70 -1.43 -27.55
C MET A 868 -8.34 -1.83 -28.11
N PHE A 869 -7.24 -1.42 -27.49
CA PHE A 869 -5.90 -1.96 -27.77
C PHE A 869 -5.09 -2.13 -26.49
N GLY A 870 -4.15 -3.08 -26.43
CA GLY A 870 -3.43 -3.34 -25.18
C GLY A 870 -2.34 -4.39 -25.28
N HIS A 871 -1.24 -4.17 -24.56
CA HIS A 871 -0.08 -5.07 -24.49
C HIS A 871 -0.16 -6.01 -23.29
N SER A 872 0.32 -7.25 -23.40
CA SER A 872 0.57 -8.13 -22.24
C SER A 872 -0.70 -8.35 -21.42
N ALA A 873 -0.74 -7.93 -20.16
CA ALA A 873 -1.94 -7.95 -19.33
C ALA A 873 -3.14 -7.17 -19.90
N GLY A 874 -2.89 -6.10 -20.68
CA GLY A 874 -3.95 -5.42 -21.43
C GLY A 874 -4.48 -6.27 -22.58
N GLY A 875 -3.60 -6.97 -23.30
CA GLY A 875 -3.99 -7.91 -24.35
C GLY A 875 -4.77 -9.11 -23.79
N TYR A 876 -4.29 -9.70 -22.69
CA TYR A 876 -5.03 -10.72 -21.94
C TYR A 876 -6.42 -10.19 -21.53
N SER A 877 -6.52 -8.98 -20.99
CA SER A 877 -7.80 -8.38 -20.59
C SER A 877 -8.77 -8.25 -21.77
N ILE A 878 -8.34 -7.65 -22.88
CA ILE A 878 -9.15 -7.48 -24.10
C ILE A 878 -9.60 -8.85 -24.64
N GLY A 879 -8.71 -9.84 -24.62
CA GLY A 879 -9.00 -11.22 -25.00
C GLY A 879 -10.02 -11.95 -24.11
N LEU A 880 -10.25 -11.47 -22.88
CA LEU A 880 -11.28 -12.00 -21.97
C LEU A 880 -12.56 -11.16 -22.00
N LEU A 881 -12.46 -9.84 -22.16
CA LEU A 881 -13.60 -8.93 -22.33
C LEU A 881 -14.41 -9.26 -23.58
N LEU A 882 -13.76 -9.71 -24.67
CA LEU A 882 -14.43 -10.27 -25.84
C LEU A 882 -15.30 -11.50 -25.53
N LEU A 883 -14.94 -12.29 -24.52
CA LEU A 883 -15.63 -13.52 -24.12
C LEU A 883 -16.74 -13.28 -23.09
N SER A 884 -17.10 -12.02 -22.87
CA SER A 884 -18.06 -11.59 -21.84
C SER A 884 -19.27 -10.89 -22.44
N ALA A 885 -20.47 -11.27 -22.00
CA ALA A 885 -21.72 -10.61 -22.43
C ALA A 885 -21.83 -9.16 -21.94
N GLU A 886 -21.18 -8.81 -20.82
CA GLU A 886 -21.23 -7.47 -20.19
C GLU A 886 -20.53 -6.36 -20.99
N THR A 887 -19.77 -6.74 -22.02
CA THR A 887 -19.08 -5.82 -22.94
C THR A 887 -19.77 -5.65 -24.29
N LYS A 888 -20.87 -6.39 -24.50
CA LYS A 888 -21.66 -6.32 -25.73
C LYS A 888 -22.05 -4.87 -26.01
N ASP A 889 -21.87 -4.47 -27.28
CA ASP A 889 -22.17 -3.14 -27.81
C ASP A 889 -21.33 -1.97 -27.21
N LEU A 890 -20.42 -2.23 -26.25
CA LEU A 890 -19.54 -1.19 -25.66
C LEU A 890 -18.30 -0.85 -26.51
N PHE A 891 -17.87 -1.77 -27.38
CA PHE A 891 -16.80 -1.54 -28.35
C PHE A 891 -17.04 -2.35 -29.62
N ARG A 892 -16.47 -1.92 -30.75
CA ARG A 892 -16.65 -2.58 -32.05
C ARG A 892 -15.40 -3.33 -32.52
N ARG A 893 -14.21 -3.04 -31.98
CA ARG A 893 -12.93 -3.59 -32.43
C ARG A 893 -11.93 -3.83 -31.29
N ALA A 894 -11.03 -4.79 -31.46
CA ALA A 894 -10.05 -5.17 -30.46
C ALA A 894 -8.65 -5.42 -31.05
N ILE A 895 -7.62 -4.93 -30.36
CA ILE A 895 -6.19 -5.10 -30.69
C ILE A 895 -5.38 -5.60 -29.48
N PRO A 896 -5.53 -6.88 -29.05
CA PRO A 896 -4.65 -7.49 -28.05
C PRO A 896 -3.27 -7.84 -28.64
N MET A 897 -2.20 -7.34 -28.01
CA MET A 897 -0.80 -7.48 -28.42
C MET A 897 -0.01 -8.23 -27.34
N SER A 898 0.79 -9.22 -27.73
CA SER A 898 1.60 -10.08 -26.84
C SER A 898 0.83 -10.55 -25.59
N GLY A 899 -0.41 -11.01 -25.78
CA GLY A 899 -1.27 -11.50 -24.70
C GLY A 899 -2.71 -11.69 -25.19
N PHE A 900 -3.27 -12.90 -25.01
CA PHE A 900 -4.53 -13.34 -25.61
C PHE A 900 -5.38 -14.13 -24.61
N GLY A 901 -6.70 -14.09 -24.69
CA GLY A 901 -7.61 -14.68 -23.69
C GLY A 901 -7.48 -16.20 -23.49
N LEU A 902 -6.96 -16.93 -24.49
CA LEU A 902 -6.63 -18.36 -24.39
C LEU A 902 -5.25 -18.67 -23.76
N SER A 903 -4.45 -17.65 -23.41
CA SER A 903 -3.14 -17.90 -22.82
C SER A 903 -3.26 -18.57 -21.45
N PRO A 904 -2.39 -19.55 -21.10
CA PRO A 904 -2.31 -20.12 -19.75
C PRO A 904 -2.01 -19.09 -18.65
N ARG A 905 -1.67 -17.84 -19.01
CA ARG A 905 -1.47 -16.72 -18.08
C ARG A 905 -2.59 -15.67 -18.10
N ALA A 906 -3.57 -15.76 -19.02
CA ALA A 906 -4.67 -14.81 -19.08
C ALA A 906 -5.60 -14.93 -17.87
N ILE A 907 -5.82 -16.16 -17.39
CA ILE A 907 -6.48 -16.47 -16.13
C ILE A 907 -5.50 -17.11 -15.14
N THR A 908 -5.81 -17.07 -13.84
CA THR A 908 -5.08 -17.83 -12.80
C THR A 908 -5.67 -19.23 -12.58
N HIS A 909 -4.86 -20.15 -12.05
CA HIS A 909 -5.32 -21.47 -11.61
C HIS A 909 -5.35 -21.57 -10.08
N LYS A 910 -6.45 -22.15 -9.59
CA LYS A 910 -6.88 -22.15 -8.18
C LYS A 910 -6.98 -20.72 -7.61
N PRO A 911 -7.81 -19.82 -8.17
CA PRO A 911 -8.02 -18.49 -7.60
C PRO A 911 -8.45 -18.52 -6.14
N ARG A 912 -9.33 -19.43 -5.70
CA ARG A 912 -9.65 -19.63 -4.29
C ARG A 912 -8.39 -19.89 -3.46
N MET A 913 -7.46 -20.74 -3.92
CA MET A 913 -6.15 -20.92 -3.25
C MET A 913 -5.17 -19.75 -3.42
N ALA A 914 -5.28 -18.93 -4.46
CA ALA A 914 -4.47 -17.72 -4.64
C ALA A 914 -4.96 -16.57 -3.75
N THR A 915 -6.28 -16.55 -3.49
CA THR A 915 -7.01 -15.63 -2.63
C THR A 915 -6.99 -16.10 -1.18
N ILE A 916 -6.92 -17.41 -0.90
CA ILE A 916 -6.48 -17.95 0.39
C ILE A 916 -4.99 -17.62 0.58
N ARG A 917 -4.13 -17.75 -0.44
CA ARG A 917 -2.73 -17.28 -0.35
C ARG A 917 -2.56 -15.77 -0.22
N LEU A 918 -3.49 -14.96 -0.73
CA LEU A 918 -3.50 -13.52 -0.46
C LEU A 918 -4.11 -13.22 0.88
N ALA A 919 -5.19 -13.89 1.25
CA ALA A 919 -5.64 -13.96 2.62
C ALA A 919 -4.43 -14.29 3.50
N THR A 920 -3.44 -15.10 3.05
CA THR A 920 -2.21 -15.38 3.81
C THR A 920 -1.21 -14.27 3.91
N LYS A 921 -1.44 -13.24 3.13
CA LYS A 921 -0.80 -11.96 3.20
C LYS A 921 -1.80 -10.91 3.70
N LEU A 922 -2.91 -11.25 4.36
CA LEU A 922 -3.94 -10.28 4.79
C LEU A 922 -4.44 -10.42 6.22
N GLY A 923 -5.64 -10.92 6.42
CA GLY A 923 -6.14 -11.27 7.74
C GLY A 923 -6.53 -12.74 7.84
N CYS A 924 -6.73 -13.42 6.70
CA CYS A 924 -8.11 -13.59 6.31
C CYS A 924 -8.72 -15.01 6.29
N ILE A 925 -8.16 -16.01 6.99
CA ILE A 925 -8.90 -17.23 7.44
C ILE A 925 -9.10 -17.13 8.97
N PRO A 926 -10.35 -17.06 9.50
CA PRO A 926 -10.56 -17.07 10.93
C PRO A 926 -10.23 -18.42 11.56
N THR A 927 -9.90 -18.45 12.86
CA THR A 927 -9.66 -19.72 13.56
C THR A 927 -10.91 -20.58 13.53
N GLY A 928 -10.80 -21.83 13.07
CA GLY A 928 -11.93 -22.74 12.85
C GLY A 928 -12.80 -22.41 11.64
N TRP A 929 -12.28 -21.68 10.65
CA TRP A 929 -12.98 -21.37 9.41
C TRP A 929 -13.40 -22.60 8.60
N ASP A 930 -14.67 -22.66 8.20
CA ASP A 930 -15.06 -23.55 7.11
C ASP A 930 -14.64 -22.96 5.76
N SER A 931 -13.74 -23.67 5.10
CA SER A 931 -13.30 -23.43 3.72
C SER A 931 -14.39 -23.22 2.66
N THR A 932 -15.67 -23.51 2.96
CA THR A 932 -16.82 -23.17 2.13
C THR A 932 -17.23 -21.69 2.19
N ASP A 933 -17.18 -21.03 3.35
CA ASP A 933 -17.66 -19.65 3.52
C ASP A 933 -16.56 -18.62 3.25
N MET A 934 -16.44 -18.22 1.99
CA MET A 934 -15.45 -17.20 1.63
C MET A 934 -15.90 -15.77 1.95
N SER A 935 -17.14 -15.52 2.38
CA SER A 935 -17.69 -14.16 2.60
C SER A 935 -16.87 -13.41 3.65
N ILE A 936 -16.68 -14.06 4.81
CA ILE A 936 -15.86 -13.58 5.92
C ILE A 936 -14.46 -13.19 5.44
N LEU A 937 -13.83 -13.99 4.56
CA LEU A 937 -12.50 -13.63 4.05
C LEU A 937 -12.58 -12.42 3.15
N THR A 938 -13.60 -12.34 2.30
CA THR A 938 -13.68 -11.24 1.34
C THR A 938 -13.94 -9.95 2.03
N ASP A 939 -14.79 -9.93 3.06
CA ASP A 939 -15.06 -8.74 3.85
C ASP A 939 -13.82 -8.37 4.67
N CYS A 940 -13.13 -9.35 5.29
CA CYS A 940 -11.79 -9.18 5.86
C CYS A 940 -10.75 -8.58 4.87
N MET A 941 -10.58 -9.15 3.68
CA MET A 941 -9.56 -8.73 2.70
C MET A 941 -9.94 -7.44 1.98
N ARG A 942 -11.25 -7.24 1.78
CA ARG A 942 -11.84 -5.98 1.31
C ARG A 942 -11.39 -4.90 2.24
N ASN A 943 -11.41 -5.17 3.52
CA ASN A 943 -11.21 -4.23 4.56
C ASN A 943 -9.71 -3.88 4.76
N LYS A 944 -8.98 -3.31 3.75
CA LYS A 944 -7.51 -3.05 3.79
C LYS A 944 -6.99 -1.79 3.01
N THR A 945 -6.20 -0.83 3.57
CA THR A 945 -5.74 0.49 2.93
C THR A 945 -5.15 0.31 1.56
N ALA A 946 -5.03 1.39 0.79
CA ALA A 946 -3.90 1.61 -0.13
C ALA A 946 -2.49 1.12 0.36
N HIS A 947 -2.27 0.91 1.65
CA HIS A 947 -1.08 0.39 2.31
C HIS A 947 -1.39 -0.94 3.09
N GLU A 948 -2.26 -1.85 2.56
CA GLU A 948 -2.55 -3.20 3.14
C GLU A 948 -2.82 -4.65 2.50
N LEU A 949 -3.00 -5.36 1.33
CA LEU A 949 -2.92 -5.68 -0.17
C LEU A 949 -1.64 -5.94 -0.99
N LEU A 950 -0.92 -4.92 -1.43
CA LEU A 950 0.10 -4.89 -2.47
C LEU A 950 1.36 -5.71 -2.24
N ASP A 951 1.86 -5.88 -1.02
CA ASP A 951 3.32 -5.98 -0.77
C ASP A 951 3.96 -7.26 -0.18
N GLY A 952 3.42 -8.43 0.21
CA GLY A 952 2.14 -9.15 0.29
C GLY A 952 1.68 -9.73 -1.02
N GLN A 953 0.89 -9.04 -1.82
CA GLN A 953 0.98 -9.32 -3.26
C GLN A 953 2.45 -9.29 -3.72
N ASN A 954 3.32 -8.43 -3.19
CA ASN A 954 4.77 -8.45 -3.48
C ASN A 954 5.55 -9.51 -2.68
N LYS A 955 4.96 -10.14 -1.65
CA LYS A 955 5.51 -11.30 -0.92
C LYS A 955 5.10 -12.61 -1.62
N ILE A 956 3.83 -12.82 -2.01
CA ILE A 956 3.40 -13.78 -3.05
C ILE A 956 4.33 -13.67 -4.25
N VAL A 957 4.54 -12.46 -4.78
CA VAL A 957 5.40 -12.28 -5.95
C VAL A 957 6.87 -12.51 -5.63
N ALA A 958 7.37 -12.23 -4.42
CA ALA A 958 8.75 -12.57 -4.04
C ALA A 958 8.96 -14.09 -3.87
N GLU A 959 7.99 -14.79 -3.27
CA GLU A 959 7.95 -16.25 -3.10
C GLU A 959 7.80 -16.96 -4.46
N ASP A 960 6.82 -16.55 -5.27
CA ASP A 960 6.60 -17.04 -6.63
C ASP A 960 7.77 -16.65 -7.56
N SER A 961 8.64 -15.70 -7.15
CA SER A 961 9.91 -15.35 -7.83
C SER A 961 11.15 -16.01 -7.22
N SER A 962 11.07 -16.76 -6.13
CA SER A 962 12.20 -17.51 -5.55
C SER A 962 12.21 -19.00 -5.94
N SER A 963 11.17 -19.44 -6.64
CA SER A 963 10.96 -20.79 -7.17
C SER A 963 10.55 -20.72 -8.65
N PRO A 964 10.88 -21.72 -9.49
CA PRO A 964 10.39 -21.79 -10.87
C PRO A 964 8.88 -22.11 -10.91
N HIS A 965 8.03 -21.09 -10.70
CA HIS A 965 6.57 -21.15 -10.86
C HIS A 965 6.08 -20.24 -11.99
N PHE A 966 5.36 -20.79 -12.95
CA PHE A 966 4.97 -20.12 -14.18
C PHE A 966 3.54 -19.58 -14.20
N ILE A 967 2.73 -19.91 -13.19
CA ILE A 967 1.34 -19.46 -13.04
C ILE A 967 1.31 -17.96 -12.74
N MET A 968 0.53 -17.18 -13.49
CA MET A 968 0.40 -15.75 -13.22
C MET A 968 -0.60 -15.49 -12.10
N ARG A 969 -0.10 -15.05 -10.93
CA ARG A 969 -0.91 -14.67 -9.76
C ARG A 969 -0.66 -13.23 -9.32
N PRO A 970 -1.70 -12.46 -8.96
CA PRO A 970 -3.10 -12.68 -9.34
C PRO A 970 -3.31 -12.43 -10.84
N ALA A 971 -4.44 -12.90 -11.36
CA ALA A 971 -4.92 -12.71 -12.73
C ALA A 971 -6.43 -13.04 -12.77
N PRO A 972 -7.16 -12.67 -13.85
CA PRO A 972 -8.58 -13.02 -14.05
C PRO A 972 -8.99 -14.47 -13.82
N VAL A 973 -10.30 -14.67 -13.70
CA VAL A 973 -10.92 -15.88 -13.10
C VAL A 973 -12.24 -16.26 -13.76
N ILE A 974 -12.70 -17.48 -13.52
CA ILE A 974 -14.00 -17.98 -14.01
C ILE A 974 -15.04 -17.68 -12.93
N ASP A 975 -15.63 -16.50 -13.01
CA ASP A 975 -16.47 -15.86 -11.99
C ASP A 975 -17.97 -16.15 -12.14
N LYS A 976 -18.37 -16.84 -13.22
CA LYS A 976 -19.78 -17.05 -13.62
C LYS A 976 -20.55 -15.76 -13.90
N GLU A 977 -19.83 -14.72 -14.30
CA GLU A 977 -20.40 -13.40 -14.58
C GLU A 977 -19.75 -12.72 -15.78
N ILE A 978 -18.46 -12.31 -15.70
CA ILE A 978 -17.71 -11.91 -16.89
C ILE A 978 -17.35 -13.15 -17.72
N LEU A 979 -16.96 -14.26 -17.08
CA LEU A 979 -16.56 -15.52 -17.70
C LEU A 979 -17.39 -16.70 -17.16
N MET A 980 -18.40 -17.11 -17.93
CA MET A 980 -19.31 -18.23 -17.59
C MET A 980 -18.63 -19.60 -17.50
N ASP A 981 -17.48 -19.77 -18.15
CA ASP A 981 -16.68 -21.00 -18.18
C ASP A 981 -15.20 -20.64 -18.45
N THR A 982 -14.32 -21.63 -18.55
CA THR A 982 -12.96 -21.47 -19.09
C THR A 982 -13.01 -20.73 -20.45
N PRO A 983 -12.07 -19.82 -20.76
CA PRO A 983 -12.00 -19.13 -22.04
C PRO A 983 -12.04 -20.08 -23.25
N HIS A 984 -11.44 -21.28 -23.12
CA HIS A 984 -11.52 -22.33 -24.13
C HIS A 984 -12.95 -22.86 -24.31
N ARG A 985 -13.72 -23.14 -23.26
CA ARG A 985 -15.11 -23.62 -23.41
C ARG A 985 -16.05 -22.53 -23.89
N ILE A 986 -15.87 -21.27 -23.47
CA ILE A 986 -16.66 -20.13 -23.98
C ILE A 986 -16.49 -19.98 -25.50
N MET A 987 -15.26 -20.06 -26.03
CA MET A 987 -15.01 -19.84 -27.45
C MET A 987 -15.19 -21.07 -28.34
N TYR A 988 -15.20 -22.30 -27.78
CA TYR A 988 -15.37 -23.54 -28.55
C TYR A 988 -16.78 -24.14 -28.47
N ASN A 989 -17.58 -23.82 -27.44
CA ASN A 989 -18.91 -24.41 -27.24
C ASN A 989 -19.99 -23.32 -27.44
N PRO A 990 -20.99 -23.53 -28.32
CA PRO A 990 -22.14 -22.63 -28.42
C PRO A 990 -23.08 -22.78 -27.22
N ASP A 991 -24.04 -21.88 -27.11
CA ASP A 991 -25.15 -22.00 -26.17
C ASP A 991 -26.17 -23.07 -26.55
N SER A 992 -27.09 -23.39 -25.62
CA SER A 992 -28.14 -24.38 -25.81
C SER A 992 -29.19 -23.99 -26.87
N ASP A 993 -29.22 -22.73 -27.31
CA ASP A 993 -30.00 -22.24 -28.45
C ASP A 993 -29.18 -22.19 -29.76
N GLY A 994 -27.90 -22.58 -29.72
CA GLY A 994 -26.96 -22.52 -30.84
C GLY A 994 -26.26 -21.16 -31.02
N SER A 995 -26.54 -20.17 -30.18
CA SER A 995 -25.91 -18.85 -30.26
C SER A 995 -24.44 -18.86 -29.76
N ARG A 996 -23.72 -17.74 -29.98
CA ARG A 996 -22.28 -17.62 -29.64
C ARG A 996 -22.09 -16.77 -28.38
N ARG A 997 -21.30 -17.28 -27.44
CA ARG A 997 -21.03 -16.69 -26.12
C ARG A 997 -20.06 -15.50 -26.10
N TYR A 998 -19.67 -14.94 -27.24
CA TYR A 998 -18.64 -13.90 -27.32
C TYR A 998 -19.01 -12.77 -28.29
N VAL A 999 -18.48 -11.57 -28.01
CA VAL A 999 -18.82 -10.32 -28.70
C VAL A 999 -18.25 -10.28 -30.11
N SER A 1000 -19.08 -9.84 -31.08
CA SER A 1000 -18.71 -9.71 -32.49
C SER A 1000 -17.96 -8.40 -32.75
N ALA A 1001 -16.68 -8.39 -32.40
CA ALA A 1001 -15.76 -7.29 -32.69
C ALA A 1001 -14.85 -7.62 -33.88
N ASP A 1002 -14.42 -6.62 -34.66
CA ASP A 1002 -13.33 -6.84 -35.63
C ASP A 1002 -12.01 -6.99 -34.85
N TYR A 1003 -11.15 -7.94 -35.23
CA TYR A 1003 -10.00 -8.38 -34.42
C TYR A 1003 -8.66 -8.19 -35.14
N MET A 1004 -7.68 -7.60 -34.46
CA MET A 1004 -6.28 -7.53 -34.88
C MET A 1004 -5.41 -8.02 -33.71
N THR A 1005 -4.32 -8.75 -33.96
CA THR A 1005 -3.50 -9.28 -32.88
C THR A 1005 -2.07 -9.60 -33.33
N GLY A 1006 -1.13 -9.73 -32.39
CA GLY A 1006 0.24 -10.10 -32.73
C GLY A 1006 1.18 -10.28 -31.54
N THR A 1007 2.40 -10.73 -31.80
CA THR A 1007 3.46 -11.04 -30.82
C THR A 1007 4.78 -10.36 -31.16
N ASN A 1008 5.79 -10.45 -30.30
CA ASN A 1008 7.16 -10.01 -30.57
C ASN A 1008 8.09 -11.22 -30.67
N SER A 1009 9.06 -11.19 -31.59
CA SER A 1009 9.95 -12.32 -31.92
C SER A 1009 10.78 -12.88 -30.76
N ALA A 1010 10.92 -12.15 -29.66
CA ALA A 1010 11.50 -12.61 -28.40
C ALA A 1010 10.63 -12.28 -27.16
N ASP A 1011 9.29 -12.34 -27.28
CA ASP A 1011 8.34 -12.26 -26.16
C ASP A 1011 8.68 -13.24 -25.03
N GLY A 1012 9.12 -14.44 -25.40
CA GLY A 1012 9.59 -15.47 -24.48
C GLY A 1012 10.84 -15.08 -23.66
N GLY A 1013 11.50 -13.96 -23.97
CA GLY A 1013 12.60 -13.37 -23.22
C GLY A 1013 12.28 -13.11 -21.74
N LEU A 1014 10.99 -13.05 -21.38
CA LEU A 1014 10.53 -13.09 -19.99
C LEU A 1014 11.07 -14.29 -19.18
N ILE A 1015 11.40 -15.43 -19.81
CA ILE A 1015 11.95 -16.59 -19.11
C ILE A 1015 13.26 -16.28 -18.34
N ARG A 1016 13.96 -15.21 -18.72
CA ARG A 1016 15.16 -14.67 -18.06
C ARG A 1016 15.00 -14.50 -16.54
N SER A 1017 13.80 -14.18 -16.04
CA SER A 1017 13.57 -14.09 -14.59
C SER A 1017 13.75 -15.45 -13.88
N TYR A 1018 13.29 -16.53 -14.50
CA TYR A 1018 13.39 -17.89 -13.96
C TYR A 1018 14.80 -18.46 -14.11
N LEU A 1019 15.46 -18.18 -15.23
CA LEU A 1019 16.87 -18.55 -15.42
C LEU A 1019 17.76 -17.94 -14.33
N LYS A 1020 17.52 -16.68 -13.95
CA LYS A 1020 18.23 -16.02 -12.84
C LYS A 1020 18.03 -16.71 -11.46
N VAL A 1021 16.89 -17.35 -11.22
CA VAL A 1021 16.62 -18.09 -9.97
C VAL A 1021 17.43 -19.39 -9.91
N ILE A 1022 17.60 -20.07 -11.05
CA ILE A 1022 18.23 -21.40 -11.11
C ILE A 1022 19.72 -21.37 -11.51
N GLN A 1023 20.27 -20.21 -11.91
CA GLN A 1023 21.65 -20.07 -12.40
C GLN A 1023 22.71 -20.64 -11.44
N THR A 1024 22.54 -20.42 -10.13
CA THR A 1024 23.45 -20.94 -9.09
C THR A 1024 23.31 -22.45 -8.87
N ARG A 1025 22.15 -23.04 -9.18
CA ARG A 1025 21.90 -24.49 -9.02
C ARG A 1025 22.52 -25.30 -10.16
N TYR A 1026 22.48 -24.78 -11.38
CA TYR A 1026 22.99 -25.44 -12.59
C TYR A 1026 24.29 -24.81 -13.11
N ASN A 1027 24.99 -24.05 -12.27
CA ASN A 1027 26.32 -23.47 -12.50
C ASN A 1027 26.52 -22.81 -13.88
N PHE A 1028 25.69 -21.81 -14.21
CA PHE A 1028 25.82 -21.03 -15.45
C PHE A 1028 25.68 -19.53 -15.22
N THR A 1029 26.27 -18.72 -16.11
CA THR A 1029 26.05 -17.26 -16.13
C THR A 1029 25.03 -16.89 -17.20
N LEU A 1030 24.04 -16.07 -16.82
CA LEU A 1030 22.93 -15.67 -17.69
C LEU A 1030 23.37 -14.82 -18.91
N SER A 1031 24.56 -14.22 -18.87
CA SER A 1031 25.22 -13.56 -20.01
C SER A 1031 25.59 -14.52 -21.13
N ASP A 1032 25.91 -15.77 -20.77
CA ASP A 1032 26.58 -16.74 -21.64
C ASP A 1032 25.56 -17.73 -22.23
N GLY A 1033 24.48 -17.98 -21.50
CA GLY A 1033 23.33 -18.76 -21.95
C GLY A 1033 22.61 -19.48 -20.81
N ALA A 1034 22.11 -20.69 -21.09
CA ALA A 1034 21.58 -21.62 -20.11
C ALA A 1034 21.72 -23.07 -20.63
N PRO A 1035 22.16 -24.05 -19.83
CA PRO A 1035 22.43 -25.41 -20.28
C PRO A 1035 21.16 -26.27 -20.38
N THR A 1036 21.20 -27.33 -21.18
CA THR A 1036 20.07 -28.26 -21.41
C THR A 1036 19.55 -28.90 -20.13
N ILE A 1037 20.44 -29.17 -19.17
CA ILE A 1037 20.05 -29.68 -17.84
C ILE A 1037 19.14 -28.70 -17.07
N ALA A 1038 19.30 -27.38 -17.26
CA ALA A 1038 18.40 -26.40 -16.64
C ALA A 1038 16.99 -26.42 -17.29
N LEU A 1039 16.90 -26.72 -18.60
CA LEU A 1039 15.62 -26.99 -19.27
C LEU A 1039 14.97 -28.25 -18.70
N CYS A 1040 15.66 -29.38 -18.74
CA CYS A 1040 15.07 -30.69 -18.52
C CYS A 1040 14.85 -31.04 -17.02
N ASP A 1041 15.72 -30.58 -16.12
CA ASP A 1041 15.60 -30.86 -14.68
C ASP A 1041 14.79 -29.80 -13.91
N SER A 1042 14.54 -28.63 -14.52
CA SER A 1042 13.85 -27.51 -13.86
C SER A 1042 12.67 -26.95 -14.64
N ILE A 1043 12.92 -26.41 -15.85
CA ILE A 1043 11.89 -25.63 -16.57
C ILE A 1043 10.75 -26.54 -17.07
N ALA A 1044 11.06 -27.63 -17.74
CA ALA A 1044 10.05 -28.54 -18.30
C ALA A 1044 9.22 -29.27 -17.22
N PRO A 1045 9.80 -29.82 -16.13
CA PRO A 1045 9.04 -30.36 -15.00
C PRO A 1045 8.18 -29.32 -14.30
N ALA A 1046 8.66 -28.08 -14.16
CA ALA A 1046 7.89 -27.00 -13.56
C ALA A 1046 6.68 -26.58 -14.41
N LEU A 1047 6.82 -26.50 -15.74
CA LEU A 1047 5.70 -26.28 -16.66
C LEU A 1047 4.70 -27.44 -16.62
N ALA A 1048 5.17 -28.69 -16.57
CA ALA A 1048 4.31 -29.87 -16.44
C ALA A 1048 3.53 -29.88 -15.12
N ARG A 1049 4.17 -29.56 -14.00
CA ARG A 1049 3.54 -29.41 -12.67
C ARG A 1049 2.49 -28.31 -12.65
N ASP A 1050 2.80 -27.14 -13.20
CA ASP A 1050 1.97 -25.94 -13.08
C ASP A 1050 0.74 -25.94 -14.00
N TYR A 1051 0.80 -26.64 -15.15
CA TYR A 1051 -0.26 -26.60 -16.18
C TYR A 1051 -0.76 -27.97 -16.66
N TYR A 1052 -0.03 -29.06 -16.40
CA TYR A 1052 -0.30 -30.38 -16.98
C TYR A 1052 -0.22 -31.52 -15.93
N ALA A 1053 -0.73 -31.25 -14.73
CA ALA A 1053 -0.87 -32.20 -13.62
C ALA A 1053 0.41 -33.00 -13.26
N SER A 1054 1.59 -32.38 -13.40
CA SER A 1054 2.91 -33.01 -13.18
C SER A 1054 3.23 -34.16 -14.14
N SER A 1055 2.58 -34.23 -15.31
CA SER A 1055 2.78 -35.30 -16.30
C SER A 1055 4.22 -35.38 -16.79
N VAL A 1056 4.93 -36.44 -16.37
CA VAL A 1056 6.32 -36.74 -16.79
C VAL A 1056 6.40 -36.94 -18.31
N ARG A 1057 5.37 -37.49 -18.94
CA ARG A 1057 5.28 -37.60 -20.41
C ARG A 1057 5.36 -36.23 -21.10
N ILE A 1058 4.67 -35.23 -20.54
CA ILE A 1058 4.66 -33.87 -21.08
C ILE A 1058 5.97 -33.14 -20.74
N ALA A 1059 6.52 -33.30 -19.53
CA ALA A 1059 7.83 -32.77 -19.18
C ALA A 1059 8.93 -33.28 -20.14
N ASN A 1060 8.97 -34.59 -20.41
CA ASN A 1060 9.92 -35.20 -21.33
C ASN A 1060 9.71 -34.74 -22.78
N ALA A 1061 8.45 -34.62 -23.22
CA ALA A 1061 8.13 -34.11 -24.56
C ALA A 1061 8.55 -32.63 -24.74
N ILE A 1062 8.42 -31.80 -23.70
CA ILE A 1062 8.89 -30.41 -23.69
C ILE A 1062 10.43 -30.37 -23.71
N CYS A 1063 11.11 -31.14 -22.84
CA CYS A 1063 12.56 -31.28 -22.83
C CYS A 1063 13.11 -31.66 -24.21
N ALA A 1064 12.56 -32.73 -24.83
CA ALA A 1064 12.98 -33.19 -26.15
C ALA A 1064 12.71 -32.16 -27.26
N SER A 1065 11.57 -31.46 -27.25
CA SER A 1065 11.19 -30.53 -28.33
C SER A 1065 11.96 -29.21 -28.31
N TYR A 1066 12.54 -28.83 -27.16
CA TYR A 1066 13.26 -27.56 -26.98
C TYR A 1066 14.72 -27.73 -26.52
N THR A 1067 15.26 -28.95 -26.59
CA THR A 1067 16.71 -29.19 -26.47
C THR A 1067 17.44 -28.59 -27.68
N SER A 1068 18.69 -28.16 -27.46
CA SER A 1068 19.63 -27.80 -28.53
C SER A 1068 20.96 -28.52 -28.32
N ASP A 1069 21.47 -29.14 -29.38
CA ASP A 1069 22.83 -29.70 -29.44
C ASP A 1069 23.91 -28.61 -29.70
N GLY A 1070 23.53 -27.34 -29.60
CA GLY A 1070 24.37 -26.17 -29.87
C GLY A 1070 25.01 -25.59 -28.61
N THR A 1071 25.32 -24.29 -28.65
CA THR A 1071 25.93 -23.58 -27.51
C THR A 1071 24.91 -23.31 -26.39
N LEU A 1072 25.41 -22.90 -25.21
CA LEU A 1072 24.56 -22.39 -24.12
C LEU A 1072 23.64 -21.23 -24.59
N ALA A 1073 24.11 -20.42 -25.55
CA ALA A 1073 23.33 -19.34 -26.15
C ALA A 1073 22.21 -19.86 -27.09
N ASP A 1074 22.44 -20.97 -27.80
CA ASP A 1074 21.41 -21.62 -28.63
C ASP A 1074 20.35 -22.30 -27.77
N GLN A 1075 20.76 -22.97 -26.69
CA GLN A 1075 19.84 -23.55 -25.73
C GLN A 1075 19.06 -22.46 -24.96
N ALA A 1076 19.68 -21.31 -24.67
CA ALA A 1076 18.98 -20.14 -24.12
C ALA A 1076 17.96 -19.54 -25.11
N ARG A 1077 18.28 -19.49 -26.41
CA ARG A 1077 17.32 -19.12 -27.46
C ARG A 1077 16.16 -20.13 -27.55
N ARG A 1078 16.42 -21.45 -27.47
CA ARG A 1078 15.32 -22.45 -27.39
C ARG A 1078 14.44 -22.27 -26.16
N LEU A 1079 15.01 -21.89 -25.01
CA LEU A 1079 14.27 -21.57 -23.79
C LEU A 1079 13.41 -20.29 -23.94
N VAL A 1080 13.85 -19.33 -24.75
CA VAL A 1080 13.01 -18.18 -25.16
C VAL A 1080 11.86 -18.65 -26.03
N ASN A 1081 12.13 -19.39 -27.12
CA ASN A 1081 11.08 -19.89 -28.01
C ASN A 1081 10.03 -20.72 -27.23
N LEU A 1082 10.47 -21.62 -26.35
CA LEU A 1082 9.61 -22.40 -25.45
C LEU A 1082 8.55 -21.54 -24.73
N PHE A 1083 8.96 -20.38 -24.22
CA PHE A 1083 8.07 -19.49 -23.48
C PHE A 1083 7.22 -18.61 -24.40
N GLY A 1084 7.73 -18.25 -25.58
CA GLY A 1084 6.98 -17.60 -26.67
C GLY A 1084 5.84 -18.50 -27.16
N ASP A 1085 6.21 -19.65 -27.69
CA ASP A 1085 5.33 -20.64 -28.31
C ASP A 1085 4.17 -21.06 -27.38
N MET A 1086 4.46 -21.34 -26.09
CA MET A 1086 3.46 -21.83 -25.13
C MET A 1086 2.46 -20.75 -24.69
N MET A 1087 2.95 -19.54 -24.40
CA MET A 1087 2.18 -18.48 -23.74
C MET A 1087 1.53 -17.52 -24.73
N TYR A 1088 2.14 -17.37 -25.91
CA TYR A 1088 1.81 -16.34 -26.89
C TYR A 1088 1.48 -16.96 -28.25
N ASP A 1089 2.45 -17.39 -29.06
CA ASP A 1089 2.27 -17.61 -30.50
C ASP A 1089 1.21 -18.67 -30.84
N SER A 1090 1.24 -19.82 -30.14
CA SER A 1090 0.21 -20.86 -30.33
C SER A 1090 -1.18 -20.40 -29.90
N ARG A 1091 -1.28 -19.43 -28.99
CA ARG A 1091 -2.53 -18.90 -28.43
C ARG A 1091 -3.11 -17.78 -29.29
N THR A 1092 -2.26 -17.00 -29.97
CA THR A 1092 -2.63 -16.11 -31.07
C THR A 1092 -3.36 -16.89 -32.15
N VAL A 1093 -2.69 -17.92 -32.70
CA VAL A 1093 -3.21 -18.76 -33.79
C VAL A 1093 -4.46 -19.53 -33.35
N GLN A 1094 -4.47 -20.12 -32.15
CA GLN A 1094 -5.64 -20.80 -31.60
C GLN A 1094 -6.87 -19.88 -31.46
N THR A 1095 -6.66 -18.61 -31.12
CA THR A 1095 -7.75 -17.62 -31.01
C THR A 1095 -8.27 -17.22 -32.38
N LEU A 1096 -7.37 -16.89 -33.32
CA LEU A 1096 -7.72 -16.51 -34.69
C LEU A 1096 -8.50 -17.59 -35.43
N ARG A 1097 -8.05 -18.86 -35.37
CA ARG A 1097 -8.74 -20.04 -35.94
C ARG A 1097 -10.18 -20.24 -35.42
N ARG A 1098 -10.55 -19.65 -34.28
CA ARG A 1098 -11.92 -19.67 -33.76
C ARG A 1098 -12.68 -18.39 -34.01
N HIS A 1099 -12.01 -17.24 -33.96
CA HIS A 1099 -12.63 -15.95 -34.21
C HIS A 1099 -13.17 -15.83 -35.64
N ILE A 1100 -12.46 -16.33 -36.66
CA ILE A 1100 -12.93 -16.30 -38.07
C ILE A 1100 -14.21 -17.12 -38.32
N LEU A 1101 -14.49 -18.14 -37.49
CA LEU A 1101 -15.75 -18.88 -37.51
C LEU A 1101 -16.92 -18.07 -36.91
N GLY A 1102 -16.59 -16.96 -36.24
CA GLY A 1102 -17.49 -16.00 -35.59
C GLY A 1102 -17.72 -14.74 -36.43
N ASN A 1103 -16.65 -13.99 -36.65
CA ASN A 1103 -16.55 -12.77 -37.46
C ASN A 1103 -15.33 -12.91 -38.40
N PRO A 1104 -15.49 -12.80 -39.73
CA PRO A 1104 -14.38 -12.98 -40.67
C PRO A 1104 -13.21 -12.02 -40.47
N ARG A 1105 -13.46 -10.79 -39.99
CA ARG A 1105 -12.44 -9.72 -39.92
C ARG A 1105 -11.44 -9.95 -38.79
N SER A 1106 -10.39 -10.69 -39.12
CA SER A 1106 -9.29 -11.05 -38.24
C SER A 1106 -7.94 -10.74 -38.92
N PHE A 1107 -6.98 -10.17 -38.20
CA PHE A 1107 -5.65 -9.83 -38.72
C PHE A 1107 -4.55 -10.23 -37.71
N GLN A 1108 -3.44 -10.79 -38.20
CA GLN A 1108 -2.30 -11.19 -37.37
C GLN A 1108 -1.02 -10.42 -37.73
N PHE A 1109 -0.16 -10.13 -36.75
CA PHE A 1109 1.21 -9.65 -36.96
C PHE A 1109 2.25 -10.32 -36.04
N ILE A 1110 3.53 -10.10 -36.35
CA ILE A 1110 4.65 -10.22 -35.41
C ILE A 1110 5.55 -8.98 -35.53
N LEU A 1111 6.18 -8.54 -34.43
CA LEU A 1111 7.31 -7.61 -34.46
C LEU A 1111 8.62 -8.41 -34.48
N SER A 1112 9.34 -8.37 -35.60
CA SER A 1112 10.68 -8.97 -35.70
C SER A 1112 11.78 -8.00 -35.30
N HIS A 1113 11.70 -6.72 -35.73
CA HIS A 1113 12.78 -5.75 -35.51
C HIS A 1113 12.92 -5.31 -34.05
N LYS A 1114 14.14 -5.41 -33.54
CA LYS A 1114 14.51 -5.06 -32.16
C LYS A 1114 14.87 -3.57 -32.07
N SER A 1115 14.05 -2.82 -31.32
CA SER A 1115 14.21 -1.39 -31.07
C SER A 1115 15.63 -0.98 -30.66
N SER A 1116 16.20 0.00 -31.36
CA SER A 1116 17.43 0.69 -30.97
C SER A 1116 17.31 1.42 -29.62
N PHE A 1117 16.10 1.85 -29.25
CA PHE A 1117 15.80 2.39 -27.94
C PHE A 1117 15.69 1.27 -26.88
N VAL A 1118 16.50 1.37 -25.83
CA VAL A 1118 16.67 0.33 -24.81
C VAL A 1118 15.52 0.36 -23.79
N THR A 1119 14.39 -0.27 -24.13
CA THR A 1119 13.23 -0.43 -23.23
C THR A 1119 13.56 -1.14 -21.91
N THR A 1120 14.55 -2.04 -21.96
CA THR A 1120 14.99 -2.88 -20.84
C THR A 1120 16.52 -3.01 -20.87
N PRO A 1121 17.27 -2.32 -19.99
CA PRO A 1121 18.73 -2.43 -19.96
C PRO A 1121 19.19 -3.81 -19.46
N GLY A 1122 20.42 -4.18 -19.85
CA GLY A 1122 21.07 -5.43 -19.42
C GLY A 1122 20.44 -6.70 -20.00
N LEU A 1123 19.92 -6.67 -21.23
CA LEU A 1123 19.58 -7.91 -21.96
C LEU A 1123 20.88 -8.64 -22.35
N PRO A 1124 20.95 -9.99 -22.25
CA PRO A 1124 22.11 -10.75 -22.68
C PRO A 1124 22.39 -10.62 -24.20
N PRO A 1125 23.65 -10.69 -24.67
CA PRO A 1125 23.99 -10.54 -26.08
C PRO A 1125 23.33 -11.58 -27.00
N TRP A 1126 23.05 -12.79 -26.49
CA TRP A 1126 22.42 -13.87 -27.25
C TRP A 1126 20.93 -13.67 -27.56
N LEU A 1127 20.30 -12.64 -26.97
CA LEU A 1127 18.88 -12.32 -27.12
C LEU A 1127 18.68 -11.26 -28.23
N THR A 1128 18.52 -11.74 -29.46
CA THR A 1128 18.64 -10.91 -30.68
C THR A 1128 17.33 -10.36 -31.25
N GLY A 1129 16.17 -10.95 -30.93
CA GLY A 1129 14.85 -10.49 -31.39
C GLY A 1129 14.22 -9.37 -30.54
N ALA A 1130 13.06 -8.88 -30.97
CA ALA A 1130 12.26 -7.86 -30.29
C ALA A 1130 11.72 -8.37 -28.95
N TYR A 1131 11.98 -7.64 -27.87
CA TYR A 1131 11.64 -8.05 -26.51
C TYR A 1131 10.18 -7.73 -26.16
N HIS A 1132 9.66 -8.36 -25.10
CA HIS A 1132 8.29 -8.17 -24.63
C HIS A 1132 7.98 -6.70 -24.26
N GLY A 1133 7.20 -6.02 -25.10
CA GLY A 1133 6.83 -4.61 -24.94
C GLY A 1133 7.65 -3.60 -25.76
N ASP A 1134 8.52 -4.05 -26.69
CA ASP A 1134 9.25 -3.16 -27.59
C ASP A 1134 8.34 -2.49 -28.63
N GLU A 1135 7.21 -3.10 -28.99
CA GLU A 1135 6.22 -2.56 -29.93
C GLU A 1135 5.60 -1.23 -29.44
N LEU A 1136 5.54 -1.04 -28.12
CA LEU A 1136 5.03 0.17 -27.49
C LEU A 1136 5.86 1.42 -27.83
N ALA A 1137 7.17 1.28 -28.07
CA ALA A 1137 8.02 2.41 -28.44
C ALA A 1137 7.66 2.94 -29.84
N TYR A 1138 7.27 2.06 -30.76
CA TYR A 1138 6.83 2.41 -32.11
C TYR A 1138 5.40 2.97 -32.13
N ILE A 1139 4.51 2.48 -31.25
CA ILE A 1139 3.09 2.86 -31.19
C ILE A 1139 2.88 4.20 -30.47
N PHE A 1140 3.61 4.49 -29.39
CA PHE A 1140 3.47 5.74 -28.62
C PHE A 1140 4.51 6.80 -28.98
N GLY A 1141 5.45 6.53 -29.90
CA GLY A 1141 6.43 7.51 -30.39
C GLY A 1141 7.46 8.01 -29.38
N GLN A 1142 7.49 7.44 -28.16
CA GLN A 1142 8.33 7.86 -27.02
C GLN A 1142 9.84 7.89 -27.31
N ALA A 1143 10.28 7.19 -28.37
CA ALA A 1143 11.68 7.11 -28.80
C ALA A 1143 11.94 7.70 -30.20
N SER A 1144 10.97 8.42 -30.80
CA SER A 1144 11.03 8.92 -32.18
C SER A 1144 12.25 9.79 -32.53
N HIS A 1145 12.82 10.49 -31.54
CA HIS A 1145 14.07 11.25 -31.68
C HIS A 1145 15.33 10.37 -31.64
N ASN A 1146 15.29 9.22 -30.96
CA ASN A 1146 16.42 8.29 -30.81
C ASN A 1146 16.45 7.21 -31.90
N PHE A 1147 15.30 6.94 -32.53
CA PHE A 1147 15.17 6.01 -33.65
C PHE A 1147 16.02 6.40 -34.86
N SER A 1148 16.45 5.39 -35.61
CA SER A 1148 16.90 5.56 -37.00
C SER A 1148 15.75 6.02 -37.91
N SER A 1149 16.05 6.41 -39.16
CA SER A 1149 14.99 6.81 -40.10
C SER A 1149 14.06 5.64 -40.42
N SER A 1150 14.61 4.46 -40.71
CA SER A 1150 13.81 3.24 -40.96
C SER A 1150 12.95 2.82 -39.76
N GLU A 1151 13.39 3.09 -38.52
CA GLU A 1151 12.56 2.87 -37.32
C GLU A 1151 11.45 3.92 -37.13
N ARG A 1152 11.67 5.17 -37.60
CA ARG A 1152 10.58 6.17 -37.71
C ARG A 1152 9.58 5.78 -38.79
N ASP A 1153 10.04 5.26 -39.92
CA ASP A 1153 9.18 4.79 -41.02
C ASP A 1153 8.36 3.57 -40.57
N LEU A 1154 8.97 2.63 -39.85
CA LEU A 1154 8.30 1.50 -39.20
C LEU A 1154 7.27 1.95 -38.15
N SER A 1155 7.62 2.91 -37.28
CA SER A 1155 6.68 3.53 -36.32
C SER A 1155 5.49 4.17 -37.04
N ALA A 1156 5.72 4.92 -38.12
CA ALA A 1156 4.65 5.53 -38.91
C ALA A 1156 3.75 4.48 -39.55
N ALA A 1157 4.31 3.40 -40.11
CA ALA A 1157 3.54 2.30 -40.70
C ALA A 1157 2.69 1.57 -39.65
N MET A 1158 3.26 1.21 -38.49
CA MET A 1158 2.54 0.56 -37.39
C MET A 1158 1.37 1.43 -36.91
N MET A 1159 1.60 2.72 -36.62
CA MET A 1159 0.53 3.64 -36.22
C MET A 1159 -0.54 3.79 -37.31
N THR A 1160 -0.16 3.84 -38.58
CA THR A 1160 -1.10 3.92 -39.71
C THR A 1160 -2.01 2.70 -39.75
N TYR A 1161 -1.47 1.48 -39.70
CA TYR A 1161 -2.29 0.27 -39.69
C TYR A 1161 -3.21 0.18 -38.46
N LEU A 1162 -2.71 0.48 -37.26
CA LEU A 1162 -3.51 0.43 -36.03
C LEU A 1162 -4.65 1.46 -36.05
N THR A 1163 -4.38 2.68 -36.53
CA THR A 1163 -5.39 3.77 -36.55
C THR A 1163 -6.36 3.64 -37.72
N ASN A 1164 -5.93 3.10 -38.87
CA ASN A 1164 -6.83 2.67 -39.94
C ASN A 1164 -7.78 1.57 -39.46
N PHE A 1165 -7.25 0.54 -38.78
CA PHE A 1165 -8.09 -0.49 -38.20
C PHE A 1165 -9.08 0.10 -37.19
N ALA A 1166 -8.64 1.03 -36.33
CA ALA A 1166 -9.52 1.73 -35.40
C ALA A 1166 -10.58 2.64 -36.05
N LYS A 1167 -10.38 3.09 -37.30
CA LYS A 1167 -11.38 3.82 -38.10
C LYS A 1167 -12.35 2.89 -38.83
N PHE A 1168 -11.80 1.91 -39.56
CA PHE A 1168 -12.50 1.17 -40.61
C PHE A 1168 -12.79 -0.30 -40.29
N GLY A 1169 -11.98 -0.94 -39.43
CA GLY A 1169 -11.99 -2.40 -39.22
C GLY A 1169 -11.11 -3.17 -40.20
N ASN A 1170 -10.23 -2.45 -40.89
CA ASN A 1170 -9.26 -2.95 -41.85
C ASN A 1170 -7.96 -2.14 -41.66
N PRO A 1171 -6.78 -2.77 -41.43
CA PRO A 1171 -5.50 -2.05 -41.34
C PRO A 1171 -5.16 -1.25 -42.61
N ASN A 1172 -5.63 -1.70 -43.77
CA ASN A 1172 -5.27 -1.12 -45.06
C ASN A 1172 -5.91 0.26 -45.33
N GLY A 1173 -6.87 0.69 -44.50
CA GLY A 1173 -7.65 1.92 -44.68
C GLY A 1173 -9.11 1.62 -45.04
N ASP A 1174 -9.77 2.58 -45.69
CA ASP A 1174 -10.94 2.30 -46.51
C ASP A 1174 -10.54 2.00 -47.96
N ASN A 1175 -11.48 1.49 -48.76
CA ASN A 1175 -11.20 1.08 -50.14
C ASN A 1175 -11.00 2.26 -51.12
N SER A 1176 -11.03 3.51 -50.66
CA SER A 1176 -10.69 4.71 -51.45
C SER A 1176 -9.32 5.30 -51.08
N THR A 1177 -8.83 5.05 -49.85
CA THR A 1177 -7.49 5.45 -49.42
C THR A 1177 -6.41 4.51 -49.98
N SER A 1178 -5.82 4.87 -51.12
CA SER A 1178 -4.61 4.23 -51.65
C SER A 1178 -3.41 4.50 -50.74
N THR A 1179 -3.16 3.63 -49.76
CA THR A 1179 -1.96 3.71 -48.91
C THR A 1179 -0.71 3.25 -49.66
N SER A 1180 0.46 3.78 -49.29
CA SER A 1180 1.78 3.36 -49.80
C SER A 1180 2.37 2.15 -49.06
N LEU A 1181 1.59 1.55 -48.16
CA LEU A 1181 1.99 0.42 -47.34
C LEU A 1181 1.60 -0.92 -48.00
N PRO A 1182 2.33 -2.02 -47.77
CA PRO A 1182 1.93 -3.34 -48.26
C PRO A 1182 0.53 -3.74 -47.79
N VAL A 1183 -0.22 -4.42 -48.66
CA VAL A 1183 -1.56 -4.93 -48.30
C VAL A 1183 -1.40 -6.02 -47.24
N TRP A 1184 -1.91 -5.75 -46.03
CA TRP A 1184 -2.03 -6.71 -44.95
C TRP A 1184 -3.26 -7.60 -45.21
N PRO A 1185 -3.08 -8.91 -45.51
CA PRO A 1185 -4.20 -9.81 -45.77
C PRO A 1185 -5.01 -10.09 -44.50
N GLN A 1186 -6.28 -10.41 -44.68
CA GLN A 1186 -7.10 -10.97 -43.61
C GLN A 1186 -6.58 -12.37 -43.25
N PHE A 1187 -6.64 -12.75 -41.98
CA PHE A 1187 -6.28 -14.09 -41.52
C PHE A 1187 -7.30 -15.12 -42.02
N GLU A 1188 -6.82 -16.16 -42.69
CA GLU A 1188 -7.60 -17.32 -43.19
C GLU A 1188 -7.04 -18.61 -42.59
N GLN A 1189 -7.87 -19.65 -42.43
CA GLN A 1189 -7.47 -20.87 -41.70
C GLN A 1189 -6.43 -21.71 -42.45
N GLU A 1190 -6.48 -21.67 -43.78
CA GLU A 1190 -5.63 -22.45 -44.70
C GLU A 1190 -4.28 -21.79 -44.96
N GLN A 1191 -4.21 -20.46 -44.84
CA GLN A 1191 -3.03 -19.66 -45.17
C GLN A 1191 -2.33 -19.08 -43.93
N GLU A 1192 -3.06 -18.84 -42.84
CA GLU A 1192 -2.56 -18.32 -41.56
C GLU A 1192 -1.63 -17.10 -41.70
N GLN A 1193 -1.99 -16.18 -42.59
CA GLN A 1193 -1.12 -15.05 -42.97
C GLN A 1193 -1.02 -13.99 -41.88
N TYR A 1194 0.18 -13.42 -41.75
CA TYR A 1194 0.48 -12.34 -40.82
C TYR A 1194 1.43 -11.29 -41.42
N MET A 1195 1.31 -10.06 -40.94
CA MET A 1195 2.26 -8.98 -41.20
C MET A 1195 3.49 -9.16 -40.30
N ASP A 1196 4.68 -9.19 -40.89
CA ASP A 1196 5.94 -9.16 -40.18
C ASP A 1196 6.51 -7.75 -40.18
N PHE A 1197 6.48 -7.12 -39.00
CA PHE A 1197 7.08 -5.82 -38.72
C PHE A 1197 8.58 -6.00 -38.48
N ASP A 1198 9.32 -6.06 -39.57
CA ASP A 1198 10.76 -5.76 -39.61
C ASP A 1198 10.96 -4.37 -40.26
N LEU A 1199 12.20 -3.89 -40.39
CA LEU A 1199 12.53 -2.68 -41.16
C LEU A 1199 12.05 -2.76 -42.63
N ASN A 1200 11.92 -3.98 -43.15
CA ASN A 1200 11.16 -4.28 -44.37
C ASN A 1200 9.88 -5.03 -43.98
N LEU A 1201 8.73 -4.42 -44.20
CA LEU A 1201 7.42 -5.04 -43.97
C LEU A 1201 7.21 -6.23 -44.92
N THR A 1202 6.96 -7.42 -44.39
CA THR A 1202 6.70 -8.62 -45.22
C THR A 1202 5.43 -9.35 -44.81
N ILE A 1203 4.79 -10.05 -45.75
CA ILE A 1203 3.72 -11.00 -45.44
C ILE A 1203 4.34 -12.38 -45.30
N ARG A 1204 3.99 -13.09 -44.22
CA ARG A 1204 4.43 -14.45 -43.93
C ARG A 1204 3.24 -15.33 -43.56
N ASP A 1205 3.43 -16.64 -43.51
CA ASP A 1205 2.39 -17.64 -43.22
C ASP A 1205 2.74 -18.54 -42.03
N HIS A 1206 1.72 -19.14 -41.40
CA HIS A 1206 1.82 -20.23 -40.43
C HIS A 1206 2.88 -20.03 -39.32
N LEU A 1207 2.71 -18.98 -38.51
CA LEU A 1207 3.59 -18.63 -37.39
C LEU A 1207 3.98 -19.86 -36.55
N HIS A 1208 5.28 -20.17 -36.50
CA HIS A 1208 5.87 -21.29 -35.77
C HIS A 1208 5.15 -22.66 -35.94
N ARG A 1209 4.60 -22.94 -37.15
CA ARG A 1209 3.82 -24.14 -37.55
C ARG A 1209 4.04 -25.40 -36.70
N ASN A 1210 5.29 -25.87 -36.58
CA ASN A 1210 5.62 -27.10 -35.86
C ASN A 1210 5.43 -27.02 -34.34
N MET A 1211 5.76 -25.89 -33.72
CA MET A 1211 5.59 -25.69 -32.27
C MET A 1211 4.15 -25.34 -31.91
N VAL A 1212 3.43 -24.62 -32.79
CA VAL A 1212 1.98 -24.46 -32.68
C VAL A 1212 1.27 -25.82 -32.74
N LYS A 1213 1.66 -26.70 -33.67
CA LYS A 1213 1.17 -28.08 -33.73
C LYS A 1213 1.47 -28.85 -32.44
N PHE A 1214 2.69 -28.76 -31.91
CA PHE A 1214 3.08 -29.40 -30.66
C PHE A 1214 2.18 -28.97 -29.47
N TRP A 1215 1.93 -27.67 -29.32
CA TRP A 1215 1.12 -27.14 -28.22
C TRP A 1215 -0.39 -27.32 -28.36
N LEU A 1216 -0.92 -27.38 -29.59
CA LEU A 1216 -2.36 -27.48 -29.85
C LEU A 1216 -2.84 -28.92 -30.13
N GLU A 1217 -1.97 -29.82 -30.54
CA GLU A 1217 -2.30 -31.22 -30.84
C GLU A 1217 -1.55 -32.21 -29.93
N THR A 1218 -0.21 -32.19 -29.94
CA THR A 1218 0.62 -33.21 -29.28
C THR A 1218 0.48 -33.19 -27.75
N VAL A 1219 0.65 -32.03 -27.11
CA VAL A 1219 0.56 -31.91 -25.64
C VAL A 1219 -0.87 -32.23 -25.13
N PRO A 1220 -1.97 -31.74 -25.75
CA PRO A 1220 -3.32 -32.18 -25.40
C PRO A 1220 -3.59 -33.67 -25.60
N ALA A 1221 -2.98 -34.32 -26.61
CA ALA A 1221 -3.10 -35.76 -26.81
C ALA A 1221 -2.42 -36.55 -25.68
N LEU A 1222 -1.19 -36.17 -25.30
CA LEU A 1222 -0.47 -36.78 -24.17
C LEU A 1222 -1.27 -36.65 -22.86
N ASN A 1223 -1.86 -35.48 -22.61
CA ASN A 1223 -2.60 -35.18 -21.37
C ASN A 1223 -3.85 -36.06 -21.16
N LYS A 1224 -4.44 -36.59 -22.24
CA LYS A 1224 -5.64 -37.46 -22.17
C LYS A 1224 -5.36 -38.91 -21.77
N THR A 1225 -4.10 -39.29 -21.54
CA THR A 1225 -3.66 -40.69 -21.34
C THR A 1225 -3.26 -41.02 -19.89
N GLY A 1226 -3.91 -40.39 -18.91
CA GLY A 1226 -3.53 -40.39 -17.49
C GLY A 1226 -3.65 -41.74 -16.75
N ASP A 1227 -2.99 -41.81 -15.59
CA ASP A 1227 -2.61 -43.03 -14.85
C ASP A 1227 -3.76 -43.75 -14.09
N GLY A 1228 -4.93 -43.88 -14.71
CA GLY A 1228 -6.12 -44.56 -14.16
C GLY A 1228 -6.51 -45.86 -14.85
N ALA A 1229 -5.71 -46.40 -15.78
CA ALA A 1229 -6.10 -47.53 -16.62
C ALA A 1229 -4.94 -48.42 -17.11
N VAL A 1230 -4.12 -48.98 -16.20
CA VAL A 1230 -3.33 -50.19 -16.52
C VAL A 1230 -4.15 -51.43 -16.18
N SER A 1231 -5.19 -51.66 -16.99
CA SER A 1231 -5.77 -53.00 -17.09
C SER A 1231 -4.76 -53.92 -17.78
N MET A 1232 -4.62 -55.16 -17.31
CA MET A 1232 -3.72 -56.15 -17.94
C MET A 1232 -4.27 -56.59 -19.30
N ALA A 1233 -3.86 -55.92 -20.38
CA ALA A 1233 -4.11 -56.38 -21.75
C ALA A 1233 -2.98 -55.98 -22.72
N THR A 1234 -2.67 -56.89 -23.64
CA THR A 1234 -1.87 -56.70 -24.87
C THR A 1234 -0.46 -56.09 -24.74
N MET A 1235 0.54 -56.97 -24.72
CA MET A 1235 1.94 -56.65 -25.01
C MET A 1235 2.17 -56.38 -26.52
N SER A 1236 3.04 -55.42 -26.85
CA SER A 1236 3.88 -55.49 -28.07
C SER A 1236 5.17 -54.67 -27.94
N ARG A 1237 6.31 -55.33 -28.11
CA ARG A 1237 7.71 -54.81 -28.15
C ARG A 1237 8.08 -54.32 -29.58
N PRO A 1238 9.32 -53.85 -29.86
CA PRO A 1238 10.18 -52.86 -29.16
C PRO A 1238 10.92 -51.89 -30.13
N LEU A 1239 11.52 -50.82 -29.59
CA LEU A 1239 12.73 -50.14 -30.13
C LEU A 1239 13.48 -49.54 -28.91
N LEU A 1240 14.50 -50.20 -28.34
CA LEU A 1240 15.93 -50.33 -28.73
C LEU A 1240 16.81 -49.11 -28.33
N TRP A 1241 17.74 -49.35 -27.39
CA TRP A 1241 19.04 -48.68 -27.07
C TRP A 1241 19.13 -47.13 -27.16
N SER A 1242 19.63 -46.37 -26.19
CA SER A 1242 20.62 -46.61 -25.11
C SER A 1242 20.41 -45.54 -24.00
N GLN A 1243 21.08 -45.48 -22.83
CA GLN A 1243 22.35 -46.05 -22.35
C GLN A 1243 22.21 -46.57 -20.90
N LEU A 1244 23.01 -47.57 -20.52
CA LEU A 1244 23.12 -48.09 -19.14
C LEU A 1244 24.58 -48.38 -18.79
N LEU A 1245 25.30 -47.35 -18.36
CA LEU A 1245 26.61 -47.34 -17.66
C LEU A 1245 26.88 -45.86 -17.32
N SER A 1246 27.44 -45.43 -16.19
CA SER A 1246 28.19 -46.15 -15.15
C SER A 1246 27.94 -45.50 -13.78
N CYS A 1247 27.55 -46.28 -12.76
CA CYS A 1247 27.50 -45.78 -11.37
C CYS A 1247 27.50 -46.91 -10.32
N PHE A 1248 28.56 -47.74 -10.31
CA PHE A 1248 28.80 -48.73 -9.25
C PHE A 1248 30.31 -48.93 -9.04
N VAL A 1249 30.68 -49.47 -7.87
CA VAL A 1249 32.06 -49.70 -7.37
C VAL A 1249 32.81 -48.43 -6.97
N LEU A 1250 32.69 -48.03 -5.69
CA LEU A 1250 33.86 -47.81 -4.82
C LEU A 1250 33.50 -47.69 -3.32
N VAL A 1251 33.09 -48.82 -2.72
CA VAL A 1251 33.20 -49.03 -1.26
C VAL A 1251 33.72 -50.45 -1.00
N LEU A 1252 34.97 -50.52 -0.53
CA LEU A 1252 35.63 -51.62 0.23
C LEU A 1252 35.52 -53.08 -0.27
N ASN A 1253 36.66 -53.61 -0.73
CA ASN A 1253 37.47 -54.60 0.01
C ASN A 1253 38.95 -54.36 -0.39
N LEU A 1254 39.92 -54.20 0.52
CA LEU A 1254 40.50 -55.15 1.49
C LEU A 1254 41.26 -56.33 0.86
N LYS A 1255 42.60 -56.25 0.95
CA LYS A 1255 43.64 -57.18 0.44
C LYS A 1255 43.75 -57.20 -1.09
N ILE A 1256 44.95 -57.23 -1.69
CA ILE A 1256 46.32 -57.35 -1.12
C ILE A 1256 47.06 -56.02 -1.30
#